data_AF-A0A0S4LCV9-F1
#
_entry.id   AF-A0A0S4LCV9-F1
#
_cell.length_a   1.000
_cell.length_b   1.000
_cell.length_c   1.000
_cell.angle_alpha   90.00
_cell.angle_beta   90.00
_cell.angle_gamma   90.00
#
_symmetry.space_group_name_H-M   'P 1'
#
loop_
_entity.id
_entity.type
_entity.pdbx_description
1 polymer ?
#
loop_
_entity_poly.entity_id
_entity_poly.type
_entity_poly.pdbx_seq_one_letter_code
_entity_poly.pdbx_strand_id
1 'polypeptide(L)'
;MIISIINRSLTIPDPALQRVIRAINRQIREDFEPYWSFGATLRLEGKVGKRPNKESLLDLRGDAIIYLWDKPNVEEALGYHDTNARGIPYGFVFTELSKKLDEQWSVTLSHEALELLADAQVNLLIQGPHPEKPTLEVFHWFEMCDAVQSQTYQIDGVEVSNFVLPLYFTKEEQEGGRNDFLGMLTKRNGLASFGVAPGGYIGFFNPRTRTHEQWAPPKDAKARTRLAIKGAAKYGRGYLRRYTQATSSRERAHRELLHRRKVKTIPARATDERDPIKHVVVLMLENRSFDHMLGGMTKIDPMVEGIQPNQPASNTAPNGTIVQQQPIADWVVRRDLNHELDGTLKQIGPPAKPMSGFVTSYVDRYQDASDAELDQVMAYFPFGDEPNTDSLPVLHGLARNFAVCDHWFASMPGPTWQNRFFAHSGTCLGHTEMPSQTNPLAMRLYYQETIFDRLSDSNIDWAIFHDGIPQSIVLTRLLTRYLTFRGYDGMEGFFDATAGDAAEFPQYAFIEPRYFGSTENDQHPPADVRQGEQLIADVYNAIRQNKALWESTLLIVTYDEHGGFYDHVAPPNTVAPDDHTAHWTFDRLGVRVPTILVSPWIKKGVIKTVFDHTSLLRYLCDKWDLEPLGERMQASAGNKQANTFAEELLTLDLPRTDTPETLTAKSPPMARSRRVLAEPPIEGSREALLMYVNQLPEQVSRTSKGSRRPSLGRGKAKGTRELPSPLSIEQAEAKLERLRTKRKAGE
;
A
#
# COMPACT_ATOMS: atom_id res chain seq x y z
N MET A 1 -9.23 -23.86 -14.25
CA MET A 1 -8.06 -23.04 -14.64
C MET A 1 -7.53 -23.48 -16.00
N ILE A 2 -7.11 -22.54 -16.86
CA ILE A 2 -6.39 -22.84 -18.11
C ILE A 2 -4.90 -22.50 -17.92
N ILE A 3 -4.03 -23.50 -18.09
CA ILE A 3 -2.57 -23.32 -18.08
C ILE A 3 -2.07 -23.34 -19.52
N SER A 4 -1.63 -22.19 -20.04
CA SER A 4 -1.11 -22.13 -21.40
C SER A 4 0.35 -22.55 -21.47
N ILE A 5 0.65 -23.47 -22.37
CA ILE A 5 2.00 -23.96 -22.59
C ILE A 5 2.58 -23.25 -23.81
N ILE A 6 3.70 -22.55 -23.63
CA ILE A 6 4.42 -21.90 -24.73
C ILE A 6 5.66 -22.74 -25.06
N ASN A 7 5.66 -23.41 -26.22
CA ASN A 7 6.83 -24.17 -26.66
C ASN A 7 7.89 -23.26 -27.27
N ARG A 8 9.01 -23.12 -26.56
CA ARG A 8 10.19 -22.39 -27.03
C ARG A 8 11.42 -23.29 -27.16
N SER A 9 11.27 -24.57 -26.88
CA SER A 9 12.29 -25.57 -27.14
C SER A 9 12.54 -25.70 -28.65
N LEU A 10 13.81 -25.75 -29.03
CA LEU A 10 14.28 -26.10 -30.37
C LEU A 10 14.40 -27.63 -30.54
N THR A 11 14.39 -28.38 -29.43
CA THR A 11 14.61 -29.83 -29.43
C THR A 11 13.33 -30.65 -29.28
N ILE A 12 12.23 -30.05 -28.78
CA ILE A 12 10.94 -30.71 -28.58
C ILE A 12 9.92 -30.16 -29.57
N PRO A 13 9.43 -30.96 -30.54
CA PRO A 13 8.44 -30.51 -31.51
C PRO A 13 7.03 -30.50 -30.91
N ASP A 14 6.17 -29.58 -31.37
CA ASP A 14 4.79 -29.41 -30.88
C ASP A 14 3.96 -30.71 -30.85
N PRO A 15 4.02 -31.62 -31.85
CA PRO A 15 3.32 -32.91 -31.76
C PRO A 15 3.77 -33.79 -30.59
N ALA A 16 5.04 -33.73 -30.20
CA ALA A 16 5.54 -34.46 -29.04
C ALA A 16 5.03 -33.81 -27.73
N LEU A 17 5.04 -32.48 -27.67
CA LEU A 17 4.51 -31.73 -26.53
C LEU A 17 3.00 -31.92 -26.36
N GLN A 18 2.23 -31.96 -27.46
CA GLN A 18 0.79 -32.23 -27.42
C GLN A 18 0.46 -33.61 -26.84
N ARG A 19 1.29 -34.64 -27.11
CA ARG A 19 1.13 -35.95 -26.48
C ARG A 19 1.31 -35.85 -24.97
N VAL A 20 2.31 -35.09 -24.50
CA VAL A 20 2.56 -34.89 -23.07
C VAL A 20 1.45 -34.05 -22.42
N ILE A 21 0.99 -32.97 -23.05
CA ILE A 21 -0.14 -32.15 -22.58
C ILE A 21 -1.40 -33.00 -22.42
N ARG A 22 -1.67 -33.93 -23.35
CA ARG A 22 -2.80 -34.86 -23.24
C ARG A 22 -2.68 -35.75 -22.01
N ALA A 23 -1.50 -36.32 -21.77
CA ALA A 23 -1.25 -37.16 -20.60
C ALA A 23 -1.40 -36.37 -19.28
N ILE A 24 -0.86 -35.15 -19.20
CA ILE A 24 -0.99 -34.28 -18.00
C ILE A 24 -2.44 -33.81 -17.80
N ASN A 25 -3.18 -33.51 -18.86
CA ASN A 25 -4.60 -33.19 -18.73
C ASN A 25 -5.43 -34.37 -18.19
N ARG A 26 -5.06 -35.60 -18.56
CA ARG A 26 -5.67 -36.80 -17.98
C ARG A 26 -5.25 -37.00 -16.53
N GLN A 27 -3.97 -36.85 -16.21
CA GLN A 27 -3.48 -36.84 -14.83
C GLN A 27 -4.27 -35.85 -13.96
N ILE A 28 -4.41 -34.60 -14.39
CA ILE A 28 -5.12 -33.60 -13.60
C ILE A 28 -6.58 -34.00 -13.39
N ARG A 29 -7.28 -34.43 -14.44
CA ARG A 29 -8.71 -34.75 -14.39
C ARG A 29 -9.03 -36.07 -13.68
N GLU A 30 -8.27 -37.11 -13.96
CA GLU A 30 -8.55 -38.49 -13.55
C GLU A 30 -7.85 -38.84 -12.23
N ASP A 31 -6.65 -38.28 -12.00
CA ASP A 31 -5.80 -38.67 -10.87
C ASP A 31 -5.77 -37.60 -9.77
N PHE A 32 -5.68 -36.31 -10.10
CA PHE A 32 -5.49 -35.23 -9.11
C PHE A 32 -6.80 -34.61 -8.61
N GLU A 33 -7.64 -34.12 -9.51
CA GLU A 33 -8.90 -33.41 -9.23
C GLU A 33 -9.87 -34.20 -8.33
N PRO A 34 -10.01 -35.54 -8.45
CA PRO A 34 -10.89 -36.31 -7.55
C PRO A 34 -10.50 -36.24 -6.07
N TYR A 35 -9.24 -35.97 -5.74
CA TYR A 35 -8.78 -35.88 -4.34
C TYR A 35 -8.72 -34.44 -3.84
N TRP A 36 -8.38 -33.50 -4.72
CA TRP A 36 -8.17 -32.10 -4.36
C TRP A 36 -9.39 -31.20 -4.63
N SER A 37 -10.36 -31.67 -5.41
CA SER A 37 -11.59 -30.94 -5.80
C SER A 37 -11.35 -29.65 -6.60
N PHE A 38 -10.15 -29.48 -7.17
CA PHE A 38 -9.81 -28.41 -8.11
C PHE A 38 -8.92 -28.94 -9.24
N GLY A 39 -9.02 -28.31 -10.41
CA GLY A 39 -8.40 -28.81 -11.65
C GLY A 39 -8.00 -27.71 -12.64
N ALA A 40 -7.14 -28.10 -13.57
CA ALA A 40 -6.69 -27.29 -14.70
C ALA A 40 -6.78 -28.04 -16.03
N THR A 41 -6.76 -27.28 -17.12
CA THR A 41 -6.54 -27.80 -18.47
C THR A 41 -5.36 -27.07 -19.10
N LEU A 42 -4.33 -27.84 -19.45
CA LEU A 42 -3.17 -27.38 -20.21
C LEU A 42 -3.55 -27.25 -21.69
N ARG A 43 -3.14 -26.14 -22.30
CA ARG A 43 -3.36 -25.85 -23.72
C ARG A 43 -2.07 -25.37 -24.37
N LEU A 44 -1.66 -25.99 -25.47
CA LEU A 44 -0.53 -25.49 -26.26
C LEU A 44 -0.95 -24.20 -26.99
N GLU A 45 -0.16 -23.16 -26.85
CA GLU A 45 -0.34 -21.88 -27.55
C GLU A 45 0.77 -21.64 -28.57
N GLY A 46 0.46 -20.85 -29.60
CA GLY A 46 1.45 -20.36 -30.56
C GLY A 46 2.37 -19.31 -29.95
N LYS A 47 3.61 -19.22 -30.44
CA LYS A 47 4.62 -18.23 -30.00
C LYS A 47 4.56 -16.92 -30.81
N VAL A 48 4.75 -15.79 -30.14
CA VAL A 48 4.88 -14.43 -30.71
C VAL A 48 6.29 -13.89 -30.42
N GLY A 49 6.99 -13.38 -31.44
CA GLY A 49 8.33 -12.79 -31.28
C GLY A 49 9.50 -13.78 -31.11
N LYS A 50 10.73 -13.26 -31.09
CA LYS A 50 11.98 -14.06 -31.17
C LYS A 50 12.51 -14.57 -29.82
N ARG A 51 12.25 -13.89 -28.69
CA ARG A 51 12.64 -14.29 -27.32
C ARG A 51 11.61 -13.78 -26.29
N PRO A 52 11.31 -14.52 -25.21
CA PRO A 52 10.53 -14.02 -24.09
C PRO A 52 11.32 -12.93 -23.37
N ASN A 53 10.70 -11.77 -23.17
CA ASN A 53 11.17 -10.75 -22.25
C ASN A 53 10.33 -10.88 -20.96
N LYS A 54 10.95 -11.00 -19.78
CA LYS A 54 10.22 -11.07 -18.50
C LYS A 54 9.32 -9.85 -18.27
N GLU A 55 9.73 -8.69 -18.78
CA GLU A 55 9.01 -7.42 -18.67
C GLU A 55 7.89 -7.30 -19.73
N SER A 56 7.99 -8.03 -20.84
CA SER A 56 6.99 -8.06 -21.90
C SER A 56 6.82 -9.47 -22.47
N LEU A 57 6.19 -10.34 -21.69
CA LEU A 57 5.73 -11.62 -22.19
C LEU A 57 4.54 -11.33 -23.11
N LEU A 58 4.75 -11.40 -24.43
CA LEU A 58 3.72 -11.13 -25.44
C LEU A 58 2.79 -12.34 -25.68
N ASP A 59 3.12 -13.49 -25.10
CA ASP A 59 2.41 -14.76 -25.29
C ASP A 59 1.34 -15.03 -24.21
N LEU A 60 0.96 -14.00 -23.45
CA LEU A 60 0.09 -14.17 -22.29
C LEU A 60 -1.36 -14.47 -22.69
N ARG A 61 -1.73 -15.75 -22.65
CA ARG A 61 -3.08 -16.26 -22.91
C ARG A 61 -3.39 -17.26 -21.81
N GLY A 62 -4.51 -17.19 -21.11
CA GLY A 62 -4.89 -18.14 -20.04
C GLY A 62 -4.64 -17.66 -18.61
N ASP A 63 -5.08 -18.46 -17.64
CA ASP A 63 -5.09 -18.12 -16.20
C ASP A 63 -3.71 -18.29 -15.56
N ALA A 64 -2.88 -19.18 -16.10
CA ALA A 64 -1.43 -19.23 -15.86
C ALA A 64 -0.71 -19.79 -17.08
N ILE A 65 0.63 -19.76 -17.07
CA ILE A 65 1.46 -20.08 -18.24
C ILE A 65 2.66 -20.93 -17.85
N ILE A 66 3.09 -21.86 -18.70
CA ILE A 66 4.37 -22.55 -18.55
C ILE A 66 5.15 -22.46 -19.85
N TYR A 67 6.39 -21.98 -19.76
CA TYR A 67 7.32 -21.93 -20.88
C TYR A 67 8.20 -23.17 -20.91
N LEU A 68 8.18 -23.93 -22.00
CA LEU A 68 9.12 -25.02 -22.24
C LEU A 68 10.35 -24.47 -22.98
N TRP A 69 11.53 -24.57 -22.38
CA TRP A 69 12.73 -23.88 -22.87
C TRP A 69 13.98 -24.75 -22.78
N ASP A 70 14.90 -24.68 -23.75
CA ASP A 70 16.06 -25.58 -23.77
C ASP A 70 17.17 -25.18 -22.80
N LYS A 71 17.63 -23.93 -22.88
CA LYS A 71 18.82 -23.45 -22.17
C LYS A 71 18.47 -22.53 -21.01
N PRO A 72 19.14 -22.64 -19.85
CA PRO A 72 19.07 -21.65 -18.78
C PRO A 72 19.84 -20.36 -19.14
N ASN A 73 19.55 -19.74 -20.29
CA ASN A 73 20.36 -18.66 -20.89
C ASN A 73 19.62 -17.32 -21.08
N VAL A 74 18.41 -17.21 -20.56
CA VAL A 74 17.83 -15.89 -20.26
C VAL A 74 18.40 -15.50 -18.90
N GLU A 75 19.02 -14.33 -18.77
CA GLU A 75 19.47 -13.82 -17.47
C GLU A 75 18.30 -13.97 -16.47
N GLU A 76 18.53 -14.73 -15.40
CA GLU A 76 17.58 -15.04 -14.33
C GLU A 76 16.35 -15.93 -14.67
N ALA A 77 16.18 -16.51 -15.88
CA ALA A 77 15.08 -17.48 -16.09
C ALA A 77 15.57 -18.90 -15.78
N LEU A 78 15.35 -19.32 -14.54
CA LEU A 78 15.87 -20.54 -13.95
C LEU A 78 14.80 -21.17 -13.04
N GLY A 79 13.88 -21.94 -13.64
CA GLY A 79 12.91 -22.89 -13.07
C GLY A 79 12.24 -22.48 -11.76
N TYR A 80 11.26 -21.59 -11.85
CA TYR A 80 10.32 -21.21 -10.79
C TYR A 80 9.06 -20.66 -11.45
N HIS A 81 7.94 -20.57 -10.71
CA HIS A 81 6.76 -19.83 -11.11
C HIS A 81 6.62 -18.50 -10.37
N ASP A 82 6.25 -17.44 -11.09
CA ASP A 82 6.20 -16.04 -10.66
C ASP A 82 5.13 -15.29 -11.46
N THR A 83 4.74 -14.09 -11.04
CA THR A 83 3.80 -13.24 -11.77
C THR A 83 4.54 -12.36 -12.77
N ASN A 84 4.01 -12.21 -13.99
CA ASN A 84 4.57 -11.23 -14.93
C ASN A 84 4.01 -9.83 -14.65
N ALA A 85 4.45 -8.83 -15.42
CA ALA A 85 3.97 -7.43 -15.35
C ALA A 85 2.45 -7.23 -15.58
N ARG A 86 1.67 -8.31 -15.76
CA ARG A 86 0.20 -8.34 -15.84
C ARG A 86 -0.49 -9.21 -14.77
N GLY A 87 0.24 -9.74 -13.79
CA GLY A 87 -0.33 -10.52 -12.68
C GLY A 87 -0.73 -11.96 -13.02
N ILE A 88 -0.38 -12.46 -14.21
CA ILE A 88 -0.63 -13.84 -14.61
C ILE A 88 0.55 -14.70 -14.11
N PRO A 89 0.31 -15.75 -13.30
CA PRO A 89 1.34 -16.71 -12.90
C PRO A 89 1.95 -17.38 -14.12
N TYR A 90 3.28 -17.46 -14.17
CA TYR A 90 4.00 -18.18 -15.21
C TYR A 90 5.08 -19.05 -14.60
N GLY A 91 5.39 -20.20 -15.18
CA GLY A 91 6.49 -21.10 -14.81
C GLY A 91 7.41 -21.42 -15.99
N PHE A 92 8.55 -22.05 -15.72
CA PHE A 92 9.50 -22.49 -16.74
C PHE A 92 9.96 -23.93 -16.55
N VAL A 93 9.98 -24.70 -17.64
CA VAL A 93 10.55 -26.05 -17.68
C VAL A 93 11.80 -26.04 -18.56
N PHE A 94 12.96 -26.28 -17.94
CA PHE A 94 14.25 -26.28 -18.63
C PHE A 94 14.71 -27.69 -19.03
N THR A 95 14.76 -27.96 -20.33
CA THR A 95 15.04 -29.33 -20.83
C THR A 95 16.49 -29.74 -20.60
N GLU A 96 17.47 -28.83 -20.70
CA GLU A 96 18.87 -29.12 -20.37
C GLU A 96 19.10 -29.34 -18.87
N LEU A 97 18.33 -28.68 -18.01
CA LEU A 97 18.40 -28.90 -16.57
C LEU A 97 17.82 -30.27 -16.21
N SER A 98 16.69 -30.64 -16.82
CA SER A 98 16.09 -31.96 -16.67
C SER A 98 17.11 -33.05 -17.02
N LYS A 99 17.84 -32.88 -18.13
CA LYS A 99 18.96 -33.78 -18.51
C LYS A 99 20.10 -33.81 -17.48
N LYS A 100 20.49 -32.66 -16.91
CA LYS A 100 21.53 -32.60 -15.87
C LYS A 100 21.13 -33.31 -14.57
N LEU A 101 19.83 -33.34 -14.27
CA LEU A 101 19.27 -34.00 -13.09
C LEU A 101 18.86 -35.45 -13.34
N ASP A 102 19.09 -35.97 -14.55
CA ASP A 102 18.61 -37.29 -15.00
C ASP A 102 17.08 -37.44 -14.84
N GLU A 103 16.35 -36.37 -15.13
CA GLU A 103 14.89 -36.28 -15.06
C GLU A 103 14.29 -36.12 -16.46
N GLN A 104 13.17 -36.79 -16.73
CA GLN A 104 12.41 -36.56 -17.95
C GLN A 104 11.72 -35.20 -17.89
N TRP A 105 11.84 -34.41 -18.96
CA TRP A 105 11.21 -33.08 -19.03
C TRP A 105 9.68 -33.13 -18.91
N SER A 106 9.06 -34.25 -19.28
CA SER A 106 7.61 -34.48 -19.12
C SER A 106 7.21 -34.58 -17.65
N VAL A 107 8.07 -35.20 -16.82
CA VAL A 107 7.90 -35.27 -15.36
C VAL A 107 8.04 -33.89 -14.74
N THR A 108 9.05 -33.12 -15.17
CA THR A 108 9.20 -31.73 -14.71
C THR A 108 8.01 -30.86 -15.13
N LEU A 109 7.50 -31.01 -16.36
CA LEU A 109 6.32 -30.27 -16.82
C LEU A 109 5.07 -30.63 -16.01
N SER A 110 4.86 -31.91 -15.72
CA SER A 110 3.80 -32.40 -14.84
C SER A 110 3.92 -31.80 -13.43
N HIS A 111 5.12 -31.82 -12.85
CA HIS A 111 5.41 -31.26 -11.53
C HIS A 111 5.01 -29.78 -11.46
N GLU A 112 5.54 -28.96 -12.37
CA GLU A 112 5.26 -27.52 -12.39
C GLU A 112 3.78 -27.23 -12.63
N ALA A 113 3.08 -28.04 -13.43
CA ALA A 113 1.65 -27.86 -13.66
C ALA A 113 0.80 -28.13 -12.41
N LEU A 114 1.14 -29.15 -11.63
CA LEU A 114 0.43 -29.49 -10.39
C LEU A 114 0.74 -28.49 -9.26
N GLU A 115 1.98 -28.03 -9.13
CA GLU A 115 2.35 -26.99 -8.16
C GLU A 115 1.68 -25.64 -8.50
N LEU A 116 1.71 -25.24 -9.77
CA LEU A 116 1.06 -24.01 -10.24
C LEU A 116 -0.47 -24.05 -10.07
N LEU A 117 -1.07 -25.24 -10.17
CA LEU A 117 -2.50 -25.44 -9.91
C LEU A 117 -2.84 -25.30 -8.42
N ALA A 118 -2.01 -25.85 -7.53
CA ALA A 118 -2.29 -25.88 -6.10
C ALA A 118 -1.94 -24.58 -5.38
N ASP A 119 -0.81 -23.95 -5.72
CA ASP A 119 -0.35 -22.70 -5.14
C ASP A 119 0.31 -21.81 -6.20
N ALA A 120 -0.53 -21.28 -7.10
CA ALA A 120 -0.09 -20.45 -8.23
C ALA A 120 0.75 -19.24 -7.82
N GLN A 121 0.57 -18.76 -6.59
CA GLN A 121 1.22 -17.55 -6.04
C GLN A 121 2.34 -17.87 -5.05
N VAL A 122 2.60 -19.15 -4.76
CA VAL A 122 3.68 -19.62 -3.86
C VAL A 122 3.53 -19.07 -2.43
N ASN A 123 2.29 -18.89 -1.96
CA ASN A 123 1.97 -18.23 -0.70
C ASN A 123 1.17 -19.07 0.29
N LEU A 124 0.82 -20.32 -0.04
CA LEU A 124 0.11 -21.21 0.87
C LEU A 124 1.09 -21.95 1.79
N LEU A 125 0.81 -21.87 3.10
CA LEU A 125 1.55 -22.57 4.14
C LEU A 125 0.60 -23.39 5.01
N ILE A 126 1.06 -24.57 5.44
CA ILE A 126 0.32 -25.44 6.37
C ILE A 126 1.13 -25.68 7.63
N GLN A 127 0.51 -25.46 8.79
CA GLN A 127 1.11 -25.75 10.09
C GLN A 127 1.35 -27.26 10.24
N GLY A 128 2.58 -27.63 10.61
CA GLY A 128 2.98 -29.02 10.81
C GLY A 128 4.24 -29.17 11.67
N PRO A 129 4.70 -30.40 11.93
CA PRO A 129 5.86 -30.67 12.78
C PRO A 129 7.17 -30.32 12.07
N HIS A 130 8.17 -29.82 12.81
CA HIS A 130 9.52 -29.64 12.28
C HIS A 130 10.13 -31.01 11.93
N PRO A 131 10.75 -31.20 10.74
CA PRO A 131 11.17 -32.52 10.26
C PRO A 131 12.16 -33.26 11.17
N GLU A 132 13.01 -32.52 11.89
CA GLU A 132 13.97 -33.11 12.84
C GLU A 132 13.56 -33.04 14.31
N LYS A 133 12.54 -32.23 14.64
CA LYS A 133 12.13 -31.93 16.02
C LYS A 133 10.61 -31.92 16.10
N PRO A 134 9.94 -33.09 16.06
CA PRO A 134 8.49 -33.17 15.87
C PRO A 134 7.65 -32.43 16.93
N THR A 135 8.23 -32.12 18.10
CA THR A 135 7.62 -31.31 19.16
C THR A 135 7.59 -29.81 18.85
N LEU A 136 8.27 -29.36 17.79
CA LEU A 136 8.26 -27.98 17.33
C LEU A 136 7.31 -27.84 16.14
N GLU A 137 6.52 -26.78 16.14
CA GLU A 137 5.65 -26.46 15.01
C GLU A 137 6.33 -25.48 14.06
N VAL A 138 6.20 -25.76 12.76
CA VAL A 138 6.65 -24.94 11.63
C VAL A 138 5.52 -24.83 10.62
N PHE A 139 5.69 -23.96 9.63
CA PHE A 139 4.72 -23.77 8.56
C PHE A 139 5.30 -24.33 7.26
N HIS A 140 4.92 -25.56 6.90
CA HIS A 140 5.34 -26.23 5.67
C HIS A 140 4.76 -25.56 4.44
N TRP A 141 5.51 -25.59 3.35
CA TRP A 141 5.05 -25.11 2.06
C TRP A 141 3.95 -26.02 1.51
N PHE A 142 2.88 -25.44 0.97
CA PHE A 142 1.79 -26.20 0.36
C PHE A 142 2.16 -26.65 -1.05
N GLU A 143 3.02 -27.65 -1.13
CA GLU A 143 3.61 -28.12 -2.39
C GLU A 143 3.22 -29.59 -2.60
N MET A 144 2.66 -29.87 -3.78
CA MET A 144 2.04 -31.14 -4.11
C MET A 144 3.04 -32.23 -4.48
N CYS A 145 4.21 -31.87 -5.00
CA CYS A 145 5.10 -32.80 -5.66
C CYS A 145 6.49 -32.89 -5.01
N ASP A 146 6.91 -31.87 -4.25
CA ASP A 146 8.25 -31.78 -3.64
C ASP A 146 8.61 -33.00 -2.75
N ALA A 147 7.70 -33.40 -1.86
CA ALA A 147 7.92 -34.51 -0.93
C ALA A 147 8.09 -35.86 -1.63
N VAL A 148 7.61 -35.96 -2.87
CA VAL A 148 7.62 -37.16 -3.72
C VAL A 148 8.38 -36.94 -5.04
N GLN A 149 9.25 -35.93 -5.12
CA GLN A 149 9.90 -35.43 -6.34
C GLN A 149 10.46 -36.52 -7.29
N SER A 150 11.00 -37.61 -6.74
CA SER A 150 11.64 -38.67 -7.53
C SER A 150 10.72 -39.82 -7.93
N GLN A 151 9.45 -39.76 -7.54
CA GLN A 151 8.46 -40.78 -7.87
C GLN A 151 7.67 -40.35 -9.11
N THR A 152 7.53 -41.27 -10.04
CA THR A 152 6.92 -41.04 -11.35
C THR A 152 6.03 -42.22 -11.73
N TYR A 153 5.08 -41.99 -12.63
CA TYR A 153 4.25 -43.04 -13.22
C TYR A 153 3.88 -42.70 -14.66
N GLN A 154 3.23 -43.63 -15.36
CA GLN A 154 2.93 -43.47 -16.78
C GLN A 154 1.44 -43.30 -17.05
N ILE A 155 1.12 -42.36 -17.94
CA ILE A 155 -0.20 -42.21 -18.58
C ILE A 155 0.03 -42.18 -20.09
N ASP A 156 -0.62 -43.09 -20.83
CA ASP A 156 -0.48 -43.21 -22.29
C ASP A 156 0.99 -43.30 -22.78
N GLY A 157 1.86 -43.96 -21.99
CA GLY A 157 3.29 -44.10 -22.29
C GLY A 157 4.12 -42.82 -22.05
N VAL A 158 3.54 -41.78 -21.46
CA VAL A 158 4.23 -40.56 -21.01
C VAL A 158 4.48 -40.64 -19.52
N GLU A 159 5.71 -40.40 -19.10
CA GLU A 159 6.08 -40.34 -17.69
C GLU A 159 5.71 -38.97 -17.07
N VAL A 160 4.98 -39.01 -15.95
CA VAL A 160 4.46 -37.86 -15.19
C VAL A 160 4.86 -37.94 -13.71
N SER A 161 4.80 -36.83 -12.98
CA SER A 161 5.19 -36.75 -11.56
C SER A 161 4.15 -37.37 -10.63
N ASN A 162 4.58 -38.00 -9.53
CA ASN A 162 3.72 -38.27 -8.38
C ASN A 162 3.32 -36.95 -7.67
N PHE A 163 2.30 -37.02 -6.82
CA PHE A 163 1.88 -35.93 -5.95
C PHE A 163 1.32 -36.45 -4.60
N VAL A 164 1.30 -35.59 -3.60
CA VAL A 164 0.74 -35.84 -2.27
C VAL A 164 -0.78 -35.65 -2.26
N LEU A 165 -1.47 -36.36 -1.37
CA LEU A 165 -2.91 -36.27 -1.15
C LEU A 165 -3.23 -35.38 0.06
N PRO A 166 -4.46 -34.89 0.23
CA PRO A 166 -4.80 -33.96 1.31
C PRO A 166 -4.40 -34.40 2.71
N LEU A 167 -4.45 -35.72 3.00
CA LEU A 167 -4.08 -36.28 4.30
C LEU A 167 -2.60 -36.07 4.66
N TYR A 168 -1.72 -35.90 3.68
CA TYR A 168 -0.30 -35.60 3.89
C TYR A 168 -0.08 -34.37 4.79
N PHE A 169 -1.00 -33.42 4.71
CA PHE A 169 -0.94 -32.15 5.43
C PHE A 169 -1.69 -32.18 6.78
N THR A 170 -2.00 -33.37 7.30
CA THR A 170 -2.64 -33.54 8.60
C THR A 170 -1.62 -33.82 9.70
N LYS A 171 -1.87 -33.30 10.92
CA LYS A 171 -0.92 -33.43 12.03
C LYS A 171 -0.89 -34.85 12.62
N GLU A 172 -2.01 -35.55 12.54
CA GLU A 172 -2.18 -36.92 13.04
C GLU A 172 -2.25 -37.88 11.86
N GLU A 173 -1.50 -38.98 11.95
CA GLU A 173 -1.56 -40.02 10.93
C GLU A 173 -2.94 -40.68 10.96
N GLN A 174 -3.66 -40.63 9.85
CA GLN A 174 -4.95 -41.28 9.73
C GLN A 174 -4.74 -42.78 9.46
N GLU A 175 -5.26 -43.63 10.34
CA GLU A 175 -5.15 -45.08 10.17
C GLU A 175 -5.87 -45.52 8.87
N GLY A 176 -5.13 -46.17 7.96
CA GLY A 176 -5.64 -46.51 6.62
C GLY A 176 -5.71 -45.32 5.64
N GLY A 177 -5.28 -44.14 6.07
CA GLY A 177 -5.13 -42.93 5.25
C GLY A 177 -4.01 -43.06 4.22
N ARG A 178 -4.13 -42.27 3.15
CA ARG A 178 -3.18 -42.23 2.03
C ARG A 178 -2.66 -40.81 1.87
N ASN A 179 -1.34 -40.64 1.93
CA ASN A 179 -0.70 -39.32 1.86
C ASN A 179 -0.06 -39.03 0.50
N ASP A 180 0.04 -40.01 -0.40
CA ASP A 180 0.51 -39.81 -1.77
C ASP A 180 -0.22 -40.72 -2.78
N PHE A 181 -0.25 -40.30 -4.04
CA PHE A 181 -1.02 -40.96 -5.08
C PHE A 181 -0.45 -42.34 -5.46
N LEU A 182 0.87 -42.50 -5.60
CA LEU A 182 1.50 -43.80 -5.91
C LEU A 182 1.58 -44.78 -4.73
N GLY A 183 1.35 -44.31 -3.50
CA GLY A 183 0.99 -45.17 -2.37
C GLY A 183 -0.17 -46.12 -2.68
N MET A 184 -1.01 -45.81 -3.69
CA MET A 184 -2.03 -46.72 -4.22
C MET A 184 -1.50 -47.96 -4.96
N LEU A 185 -0.30 -47.92 -5.55
CA LEU A 185 0.14 -48.93 -6.53
C LEU A 185 1.03 -50.05 -5.96
N THR A 186 1.60 -49.89 -4.76
CA THR A 186 2.67 -50.81 -4.28
C THR A 186 2.40 -51.56 -2.97
N LYS A 187 1.25 -51.36 -2.30
CA LYS A 187 0.88 -52.03 -1.03
C LYS A 187 2.00 -52.02 0.05
N ARG A 188 2.83 -50.99 0.09
CA ARG A 188 3.88 -50.80 1.12
C ARG A 188 3.71 -49.46 1.79
N ASN A 189 3.97 -49.45 3.11
CA ASN A 189 3.93 -48.33 4.06
C ASN A 189 3.95 -46.96 3.35
N GLY A 190 2.78 -46.33 3.32
CA GLY A 190 2.57 -45.03 2.67
C GLY A 190 3.51 -43.95 3.23
N LEU A 191 3.64 -42.86 2.48
CA LEU A 191 4.30 -41.66 2.96
C LEU A 191 3.65 -41.24 4.29
N ALA A 192 4.41 -40.99 5.35
CA ALA A 192 3.86 -40.43 6.57
C ALA A 192 3.42 -38.97 6.35
N SER A 193 2.52 -38.46 7.17
CA SER A 193 2.13 -37.04 7.13
C SER A 193 3.35 -36.15 7.34
N PHE A 194 3.53 -35.14 6.49
CA PHE A 194 4.75 -34.31 6.39
C PHE A 194 6.07 -35.09 6.17
N GLY A 195 5.99 -36.36 5.80
CA GLY A 195 7.12 -37.23 5.49
C GLY A 195 7.74 -36.94 4.13
N VAL A 196 8.94 -37.45 3.88
CA VAL A 196 9.64 -37.24 2.59
C VAL A 196 10.02 -38.58 2.00
N ALA A 197 9.59 -38.84 0.77
CA ALA A 197 9.96 -40.06 0.04
C ALA A 197 11.42 -39.99 -0.44
N PRO A 198 12.08 -41.13 -0.73
CA PRO A 198 13.42 -41.13 -1.29
C PRO A 198 13.53 -40.25 -2.54
N GLY A 199 14.51 -39.34 -2.53
CA GLY A 199 14.74 -38.32 -3.56
C GLY A 199 13.88 -37.06 -3.44
N GLY A 200 12.92 -37.01 -2.53
CA GLY A 200 12.11 -35.83 -2.21
C GLY A 200 12.81 -34.86 -1.24
N TYR A 201 12.21 -33.70 -1.06
CA TYR A 201 12.55 -32.72 -0.03
C TYR A 201 11.30 -31.93 0.37
N ILE A 202 11.39 -31.16 1.44
CA ILE A 202 10.32 -30.23 1.85
C ILE A 202 10.93 -28.89 2.21
N GLY A 203 10.12 -27.84 2.18
CA GLY A 203 10.48 -26.55 2.76
C GLY A 203 9.43 -26.09 3.75
N PHE A 204 9.87 -25.27 4.71
CA PHE A 204 9.02 -24.75 5.76
C PHE A 204 9.53 -23.39 6.23
N PHE A 205 8.66 -22.60 6.84
CA PHE A 205 9.00 -21.42 7.61
C PHE A 205 9.11 -21.79 9.09
N ASN A 206 10.26 -21.47 9.68
CA ASN A 206 10.53 -21.68 11.09
C ASN A 206 10.23 -20.38 11.86
N PRO A 207 9.15 -20.33 12.66
CA PRO A 207 8.73 -19.10 13.34
C PRO A 207 9.71 -18.67 14.44
N ARG A 208 10.57 -19.57 14.95
CA ARG A 208 11.54 -19.25 16.01
C ARG A 208 12.77 -18.54 15.45
N THR A 209 13.26 -18.98 14.31
CA THR A 209 14.44 -18.39 13.63
C THR A 209 14.04 -17.32 12.62
N ARG A 210 12.75 -17.25 12.26
CA ARG A 210 12.19 -16.38 11.23
C ARG A 210 12.81 -16.61 9.85
N THR A 211 13.20 -17.87 9.58
CA THR A 211 13.83 -18.27 8.32
C THR A 211 12.98 -19.26 7.56
N HIS A 212 13.00 -19.16 6.23
CA HIS A 212 12.57 -20.24 5.36
C HIS A 212 13.72 -21.24 5.22
N GLU A 213 13.42 -22.50 5.47
CA GLU A 213 14.39 -23.59 5.47
C GLU A 213 13.92 -24.67 4.49
N GLN A 214 14.88 -25.31 3.83
CA GLN A 214 14.65 -26.50 3.01
C GLN A 214 15.34 -27.67 3.68
N TRP A 215 14.67 -28.81 3.73
CA TRP A 215 15.16 -30.01 4.38
C TRP A 215 15.00 -31.22 3.49
N ALA A 216 16.04 -32.04 3.43
CA ALA A 216 16.03 -33.36 2.82
C ALA A 216 16.61 -34.38 3.81
N PRO A 217 16.18 -35.66 3.74
CA PRO A 217 16.71 -36.70 4.61
C PRO A 217 18.25 -36.77 4.55
N PRO A 218 18.97 -36.73 5.69
CA PRO A 218 20.44 -36.64 5.70
C PRO A 218 21.16 -37.77 4.94
N LYS A 219 20.57 -38.96 4.93
CA LYS A 219 21.12 -40.16 4.25
C LYS A 219 20.77 -40.24 2.76
N ASP A 220 19.96 -39.32 2.23
CA ASP A 220 19.56 -39.32 0.83
C ASP A 220 20.50 -38.44 -0.02
N ALA A 221 21.50 -39.08 -0.63
CA ALA A 221 22.47 -38.40 -1.48
C ALA A 221 21.84 -37.79 -2.75
N LYS A 222 20.76 -38.40 -3.27
CA LYS A 222 20.07 -37.92 -4.48
C LYS A 222 19.32 -36.64 -4.18
N ALA A 223 18.55 -36.59 -3.08
CA ALA A 223 17.82 -35.40 -2.65
C ALA A 223 18.77 -34.23 -2.32
N ARG A 224 19.89 -34.48 -1.62
CA ARG A 224 20.87 -33.44 -1.30
C ARG A 224 21.62 -32.93 -2.52
N THR A 225 22.00 -33.79 -3.45
CA THR A 225 22.63 -33.39 -4.70
C THR A 225 21.67 -32.52 -5.53
N ARG A 226 20.39 -32.90 -5.58
CA ARG A 226 19.33 -32.10 -6.22
C ARG A 226 19.17 -30.74 -5.55
N LEU A 227 19.05 -30.67 -4.22
CA LEU A 227 18.97 -29.40 -3.49
C LEU A 227 20.22 -28.54 -3.71
N ALA A 228 21.41 -29.13 -3.75
CA ALA A 228 22.65 -28.41 -4.01
C ALA A 228 22.73 -27.89 -5.46
N ILE A 229 22.29 -28.66 -6.45
CA ILE A 229 22.22 -28.21 -7.85
C ILE A 229 21.18 -27.11 -8.01
N LYS A 230 20.00 -27.25 -7.38
CA LYS A 230 18.97 -26.20 -7.33
C LYS A 230 19.55 -24.94 -6.67
N GLY A 231 20.15 -25.05 -5.48
CA GLY A 231 20.76 -23.94 -4.75
C GLY A 231 21.93 -23.24 -5.48
N ALA A 232 22.84 -23.99 -6.10
CA ALA A 232 24.04 -23.46 -6.76
C ALA A 232 23.73 -22.71 -8.06
N ALA A 233 22.65 -23.06 -8.74
CA ALA A 233 22.24 -22.39 -9.96
C ALA A 233 21.32 -21.17 -9.67
N LYS A 234 21.25 -20.67 -8.41
CA LYS A 234 20.25 -19.69 -7.94
C LYS A 234 18.79 -20.13 -8.22
N TYR A 235 18.55 -21.42 -8.40
CA TYR A 235 17.19 -21.99 -8.41
C TYR A 235 16.79 -22.24 -6.95
N GLY A 236 16.50 -21.15 -6.23
CA GLY A 236 16.08 -21.19 -4.85
C GLY A 236 14.86 -20.31 -4.70
N ARG A 237 13.75 -20.95 -4.34
CA ARG A 237 12.42 -20.41 -4.01
C ARG A 237 12.47 -19.38 -2.88
N GLY A 238 13.12 -18.25 -3.13
CA GLY A 238 13.55 -17.31 -2.09
C GLY A 238 13.04 -15.89 -2.28
N TYR A 239 12.22 -15.62 -3.30
CA TYR A 239 11.95 -14.23 -3.70
C TYR A 239 10.50 -13.73 -3.50
N LEU A 240 9.54 -14.57 -3.09
CA LEU A 240 8.19 -14.11 -2.72
C LEU A 240 7.69 -14.52 -1.33
N ARG A 241 8.47 -15.30 -0.58
CA ARG A 241 8.06 -15.82 0.75
C ARG A 241 8.37 -14.91 1.94
N ARG A 242 8.87 -13.69 1.71
CA ARG A 242 8.96 -12.69 2.78
C ARG A 242 7.68 -11.85 2.75
N TYR A 243 6.77 -12.17 3.66
CA TYR A 243 5.59 -11.37 3.99
C TYR A 243 4.56 -11.23 2.88
N THR A 244 3.92 -12.34 2.50
CA THR A 244 2.52 -12.31 2.05
C THR A 244 1.75 -13.40 2.77
N GLN A 245 0.58 -13.05 3.34
CA GLN A 245 -0.40 -13.94 3.96
C GLN A 245 -0.18 -14.43 5.41
N ALA A 246 -0.14 -13.49 6.34
CA ALA A 246 -1.03 -13.65 7.49
C ALA A 246 -2.32 -12.87 7.18
N THR A 247 -3.18 -13.39 6.29
CA THR A 247 -4.55 -12.86 6.28
C THR A 247 -5.21 -13.34 7.56
N SER A 248 -5.28 -12.45 8.53
CA SER A 248 -5.92 -12.73 9.80
C SER A 248 -7.38 -13.16 9.56
N SER A 249 -8.00 -13.83 10.53
CA SER A 249 -9.45 -14.11 10.51
C SER A 249 -10.28 -12.86 10.19
N ARG A 250 -9.75 -11.68 10.58
CA ARG A 250 -10.31 -10.35 10.34
C ARG A 250 -10.39 -9.97 8.85
N GLU A 251 -9.34 -10.23 8.08
CA GLU A 251 -9.30 -9.93 6.64
C GLU A 251 -10.19 -10.87 5.81
N ARG A 252 -10.42 -12.08 6.30
CA ARG A 252 -11.43 -13.00 5.74
C ARG A 252 -12.85 -12.53 6.08
N ALA A 253 -13.10 -12.11 7.32
CA ALA A 253 -14.39 -11.56 7.75
C ALA A 253 -14.78 -10.28 6.97
N HIS A 254 -13.82 -9.38 6.72
CA HIS A 254 -14.04 -8.19 5.91
C HIS A 254 -14.42 -8.54 4.46
N ARG A 255 -13.72 -9.49 3.81
CA ARG A 255 -14.10 -9.97 2.48
C ARG A 255 -15.49 -10.62 2.46
N GLU A 256 -15.84 -11.39 3.49
CA GLU A 256 -17.16 -12.01 3.63
C GLU A 256 -18.28 -10.98 3.84
N LEU A 257 -18.04 -9.91 4.61
CA LEU A 257 -18.96 -8.79 4.76
C LEU A 257 -19.27 -8.13 3.40
N LEU A 258 -18.23 -7.91 2.59
CA LEU A 258 -18.37 -7.28 1.27
C LEU A 258 -19.00 -8.21 0.22
N HIS A 259 -18.86 -9.54 0.35
CA HIS A 259 -19.32 -10.52 -0.65
C HIS A 259 -20.67 -11.19 -0.33
N ARG A 260 -21.34 -10.86 0.78
CA ARG A 260 -22.66 -11.41 1.13
C ARG A 260 -23.81 -11.00 0.19
N ARG A 261 -23.57 -10.13 -0.81
CA ARG A 261 -24.53 -9.82 -1.87
C ARG A 261 -23.92 -10.13 -3.25
N LYS A 262 -24.67 -10.88 -4.05
CA LYS A 262 -24.29 -11.26 -5.43
C LYS A 262 -23.95 -10.00 -6.24
N VAL A 263 -22.70 -9.91 -6.68
CA VAL A 263 -22.19 -8.86 -7.58
C VAL A 263 -22.93 -8.95 -8.92
N LYS A 264 -23.72 -7.93 -9.26
CA LYS A 264 -24.00 -7.60 -10.65
C LYS A 264 -22.93 -6.61 -11.07
N THR A 265 -22.07 -6.97 -12.01
CA THR A 265 -21.21 -6.02 -12.71
C THR A 265 -22.09 -5.07 -13.52
N ILE A 266 -22.40 -3.91 -12.95
CA ILE A 266 -23.04 -2.80 -13.66
C ILE A 266 -21.90 -1.86 -14.07
N PRO A 267 -21.77 -1.49 -15.35
CA PRO A 267 -20.79 -0.49 -15.76
C PRO A 267 -21.10 0.83 -15.07
N ALA A 268 -20.10 1.40 -14.38
CA ALA A 268 -20.22 2.71 -13.74
C ALA A 268 -20.66 3.76 -14.76
N ARG A 269 -21.68 4.54 -14.37
CA ARG A 269 -22.09 5.77 -15.06
C ARG A 269 -21.96 6.90 -14.06
N ALA A 270 -21.56 8.08 -14.52
CA ALA A 270 -21.81 9.29 -13.73
C ALA A 270 -23.31 9.32 -13.40
N THR A 271 -23.64 9.31 -12.11
CA THR A 271 -25.02 9.10 -11.64
C THR A 271 -25.90 10.31 -11.88
N ASP A 272 -25.30 11.49 -12.03
CA ASP A 272 -25.97 12.74 -12.36
C ASP A 272 -25.29 13.43 -13.56
N GLU A 273 -26.01 13.54 -14.68
CA GLU A 273 -25.53 14.26 -15.87
C GLU A 273 -25.33 15.77 -15.62
N ARG A 274 -25.81 16.29 -14.48
CA ARG A 274 -25.62 17.69 -14.05
C ARG A 274 -24.32 17.92 -13.30
N ASP A 275 -23.64 16.88 -12.82
CA ASP A 275 -22.37 17.03 -12.10
C ASP A 275 -21.24 17.42 -13.07
N PRO A 276 -20.74 18.68 -13.01
CA PRO A 276 -19.73 19.16 -13.94
C PRO A 276 -18.33 18.62 -13.62
N ILE A 277 -18.15 17.99 -12.46
CA ILE A 277 -16.86 17.48 -12.01
C ILE A 277 -16.54 16.20 -12.77
N LYS A 278 -15.39 16.16 -13.44
CA LYS A 278 -14.84 14.97 -14.10
C LYS A 278 -13.63 14.42 -13.35
N HIS A 279 -12.90 15.30 -12.67
CA HIS A 279 -11.65 15.01 -11.99
C HIS A 279 -11.77 15.38 -10.52
N VAL A 280 -11.51 14.43 -9.64
CA VAL A 280 -11.43 14.66 -8.19
C VAL A 280 -9.97 14.53 -7.79
N VAL A 281 -9.35 15.62 -7.36
CA VAL A 281 -7.96 15.69 -6.92
C VAL A 281 -7.94 15.86 -5.41
N VAL A 282 -7.26 14.97 -4.69
CA VAL A 282 -7.14 15.03 -3.23
C VAL A 282 -5.69 15.25 -2.85
N LEU A 283 -5.40 16.36 -2.18
CA LEU A 283 -4.12 16.61 -1.52
C LEU A 283 -4.31 16.41 0.00
N MET A 284 -3.71 15.36 0.54
CA MET A 284 -3.78 15.03 1.97
C MET A 284 -2.44 15.27 2.66
N LEU A 285 -2.39 16.34 3.43
CA LEU A 285 -1.26 16.75 4.26
C LEU A 285 -1.27 16.03 5.63
N GLU A 286 -0.29 16.32 6.48
CA GLU A 286 -0.08 15.64 7.77
C GLU A 286 -0.31 16.57 8.98
N ASN A 287 -1.03 16.03 9.97
CA ASN A 287 -0.86 16.33 11.39
C ASN A 287 -1.13 17.80 11.78
N ARG A 288 -2.32 18.31 11.45
CA ARG A 288 -2.76 19.67 11.83
C ARG A 288 -4.24 19.73 12.16
N SER A 289 -4.58 20.37 13.28
CA SER A 289 -5.97 20.60 13.69
C SER A 289 -6.62 21.75 12.92
N PHE A 290 -7.94 21.76 12.83
CA PHE A 290 -8.68 22.85 12.20
C PHE A 290 -8.40 24.19 12.90
N ASP A 291 -8.52 24.25 14.23
CA ASP A 291 -8.27 25.48 14.97
C ASP A 291 -6.86 26.03 14.75
N HIS A 292 -5.86 25.16 14.69
CA HIS A 292 -4.46 25.55 14.52
C HIS A 292 -4.21 26.24 13.16
N MET A 293 -4.86 25.78 12.09
CA MET A 293 -4.61 26.28 10.73
C MET A 293 -5.64 27.30 10.24
N LEU A 294 -6.93 27.06 10.51
CA LEU A 294 -8.07 27.82 9.99
C LEU A 294 -8.96 28.42 11.07
N GLY A 295 -8.77 28.07 12.35
CA GLY A 295 -9.61 28.57 13.44
C GLY A 295 -9.64 30.10 13.55
N GLY A 296 -8.56 30.79 13.15
CA GLY A 296 -8.53 32.25 13.10
C GLY A 296 -9.49 32.89 12.09
N MET A 297 -10.03 32.12 11.14
CA MET A 297 -10.96 32.61 10.09
C MET A 297 -12.24 33.21 10.67
N THR A 298 -12.66 32.81 11.88
CA THR A 298 -13.80 33.41 12.61
C THR A 298 -13.74 34.94 12.68
N LYS A 299 -12.52 35.51 12.62
CA LYS A 299 -12.29 36.96 12.59
C LYS A 299 -12.95 37.63 11.37
N ILE A 300 -12.95 36.97 10.22
CA ILE A 300 -13.48 37.51 8.96
C ILE A 300 -14.84 36.89 8.57
N ASP A 301 -15.12 35.68 9.05
CA ASP A 301 -16.41 35.01 8.85
C ASP A 301 -16.89 34.43 10.19
N PRO A 302 -17.75 35.16 10.93
CA PRO A 302 -18.29 34.70 12.20
C PRO A 302 -19.16 33.44 12.09
N MET A 303 -19.50 32.99 10.88
CA MET A 303 -20.20 31.72 10.69
C MET A 303 -19.27 30.53 10.89
N VAL A 304 -17.95 30.68 10.77
CA VAL A 304 -17.00 29.59 11.03
C VAL A 304 -17.03 29.22 12.51
N GLU A 305 -17.15 27.93 12.82
CA GLU A 305 -16.99 27.42 14.18
C GLU A 305 -15.50 27.28 14.51
N GLY A 306 -14.80 28.42 14.60
CA GLY A 306 -13.38 28.49 14.90
C GLY A 306 -13.12 29.18 16.23
N ILE A 307 -11.95 29.82 16.32
CA ILE A 307 -11.47 30.46 17.54
C ILE A 307 -12.26 31.73 17.81
N GLN A 308 -12.72 31.89 19.06
CA GLN A 308 -13.38 33.09 19.55
C GLN A 308 -12.33 34.00 20.21
N PRO A 309 -11.85 35.09 19.56
CA PRO A 309 -10.70 35.85 20.07
C PRO A 309 -10.95 36.51 21.43
N ASN A 310 -12.22 36.79 21.75
CA ASN A 310 -12.62 37.41 23.02
C ASN A 310 -12.83 36.39 24.15
N GLN A 311 -12.78 35.09 23.85
CA GLN A 311 -12.95 33.98 24.79
C GLN A 311 -12.01 32.83 24.40
N PRO A 312 -10.68 33.04 24.46
CA PRO A 312 -9.73 32.01 24.07
C PRO A 312 -9.90 30.77 24.96
N ALA A 313 -9.82 29.60 24.35
CA ALA A 313 -9.84 28.36 25.08
C ALA A 313 -8.55 28.18 25.91
N SER A 314 -8.59 27.29 26.89
CA SER A 314 -7.40 26.98 27.69
C SER A 314 -7.33 25.50 28.08
N ASN A 315 -6.11 25.04 28.31
CA ASN A 315 -5.81 23.75 28.90
C ASN A 315 -4.93 23.95 30.14
N THR A 316 -5.01 23.02 31.08
CA THR A 316 -4.24 23.10 32.33
C THR A 316 -3.17 22.02 32.33
N ALA A 317 -1.91 22.41 32.45
CA ALA A 317 -0.79 21.49 32.61
C ALA A 317 -0.87 20.75 33.96
N PRO A 318 -0.22 19.58 34.12
CA PRO A 318 -0.23 18.81 35.37
C PRO A 318 0.25 19.58 36.60
N ASN A 319 1.14 20.57 36.43
CA ASN A 319 1.65 21.44 37.49
C ASN A 319 0.69 22.59 37.87
N GLY A 320 -0.47 22.70 37.21
CA GLY A 320 -1.46 23.76 37.43
C GLY A 320 -1.32 24.97 36.51
N THR A 321 -0.30 25.05 35.66
CA THR A 321 -0.15 26.15 34.70
C THR A 321 -1.31 26.15 33.69
N ILE A 322 -1.95 27.30 33.52
CA ILE A 322 -3.00 27.49 32.51
C ILE A 322 -2.36 27.99 31.23
N VAL A 323 -2.53 27.25 30.14
CA VAL A 323 -2.05 27.60 28.81
C VAL A 323 -3.24 28.03 27.97
N GLN A 324 -3.20 29.25 27.45
CA GLN A 324 -4.26 29.86 26.68
C GLN A 324 -4.02 29.65 25.18
N GLN A 325 -5.09 29.51 24.41
CA GLN A 325 -5.06 29.52 22.96
C GLN A 325 -4.62 30.91 22.44
N GLN A 326 -3.58 30.96 21.60
CA GLN A 326 -2.92 32.21 21.22
C GLN A 326 -2.49 32.25 19.73
N PRO A 327 -2.51 33.42 19.07
CA PRO A 327 -2.15 33.58 17.65
C PRO A 327 -0.63 33.62 17.42
N ILE A 328 0.09 32.64 17.97
CA ILE A 328 1.56 32.62 18.04
C ILE A 328 2.15 31.36 17.41
N ALA A 329 1.41 30.69 16.52
CA ALA A 329 1.89 29.44 15.92
C ALA A 329 3.16 29.68 15.11
N ASP A 330 4.17 28.86 15.40
CA ASP A 330 5.41 28.84 14.66
C ASP A 330 5.28 27.97 13.41
N TRP A 331 5.93 28.38 12.33
CA TRP A 331 6.04 27.60 11.08
C TRP A 331 6.81 26.29 11.26
N VAL A 332 7.65 26.23 12.29
CA VAL A 332 8.50 25.10 12.65
C VAL A 332 8.46 24.98 14.17
N VAL A 333 7.83 23.93 14.69
CA VAL A 333 7.85 23.62 16.13
C VAL A 333 9.09 22.80 16.47
N ARG A 334 9.43 22.70 17.77
CA ARG A 334 10.65 22.01 18.20
C ARG A 334 10.58 20.49 18.07
N ARG A 335 9.42 19.90 18.38
CA ARG A 335 9.20 18.46 18.48
C ARG A 335 7.83 18.11 17.93
N ASP A 336 7.69 16.85 17.57
CA ASP A 336 6.39 16.26 17.27
C ASP A 336 5.50 16.19 18.51
N LEU A 337 4.17 16.19 18.35
CA LEU A 337 3.22 16.12 19.46
C LEU A 337 2.59 14.72 19.50
N ASN A 338 1.90 14.39 20.59
CA ASN A 338 1.25 13.08 20.68
C ASN A 338 -0.05 13.05 19.87
N HIS A 339 -0.09 12.20 18.85
CA HIS A 339 -1.26 11.89 18.01
C HIS A 339 -1.58 10.39 17.96
N GLU A 340 -0.98 9.60 18.86
CA GLU A 340 -1.38 8.19 19.01
C GLU A 340 -2.79 8.10 19.61
N LEU A 341 -3.42 6.92 19.53
CA LEU A 341 -4.77 6.71 20.05
C LEU A 341 -4.87 7.13 21.52
N ASP A 342 -3.97 6.66 22.39
CA ASP A 342 -3.99 6.96 23.82
C ASP A 342 -3.83 8.46 24.12
N GLY A 343 -2.92 9.13 23.41
CA GLY A 343 -2.71 10.56 23.46
C GLY A 343 -3.94 11.34 23.04
N THR A 344 -4.55 10.94 21.93
CA THR A 344 -5.76 11.59 21.39
C THR A 344 -6.96 11.39 22.29
N LEU A 345 -7.14 10.19 22.87
CA LEU A 345 -8.19 9.94 23.86
C LEU A 345 -8.03 10.83 25.10
N LYS A 346 -6.78 11.03 25.56
CA LYS A 346 -6.46 11.94 26.67
C LYS A 346 -6.75 13.40 26.31
N GLN A 347 -6.41 13.82 25.09
CA GLN A 347 -6.69 15.15 24.56
C GLN A 347 -8.18 15.48 24.54
N ILE A 348 -8.98 14.58 23.97
CA ILE A 348 -10.45 14.68 23.93
C ILE A 348 -11.02 14.75 25.35
N GLY A 349 -10.42 14.07 26.32
CA GLY A 349 -10.79 14.16 27.72
C GLY A 349 -12.20 13.60 28.01
N PRO A 350 -12.69 13.76 29.26
CA PRO A 350 -14.00 13.27 29.66
C PRO A 350 -15.12 14.17 29.14
N PRO A 351 -16.37 13.67 28.96
CA PRO A 351 -17.51 14.48 28.54
C PRO A 351 -17.80 15.70 29.44
N ALA A 352 -17.42 15.64 30.73
CA ALA A 352 -17.58 16.75 31.66
C ALA A 352 -16.58 17.90 31.42
N LYS A 353 -15.47 17.64 30.73
CA LYS A 353 -14.43 18.62 30.38
C LYS A 353 -13.77 18.21 29.06
N PRO A 354 -14.50 18.30 27.94
CA PRO A 354 -13.99 17.86 26.65
C PRO A 354 -12.84 18.75 26.20
N MET A 355 -12.00 18.22 25.31
CA MET A 355 -10.88 18.90 24.66
C MET A 355 -9.88 19.51 25.67
N SER A 356 -9.76 18.93 26.87
CA SER A 356 -9.03 19.57 27.98
C SER A 356 -7.64 18.99 28.26
N GLY A 357 -7.22 17.96 27.53
CA GLY A 357 -6.02 17.18 27.82
C GLY A 357 -4.85 17.35 26.85
N PHE A 358 -4.86 18.34 25.98
CA PHE A 358 -3.79 18.60 25.00
C PHE A 358 -2.46 18.92 25.65
N VAL A 359 -2.44 19.90 26.55
CA VAL A 359 -1.22 20.26 27.29
C VAL A 359 -0.76 19.09 28.17
N THR A 360 -1.69 18.39 28.83
CA THR A 360 -1.37 17.21 29.63
C THR A 360 -0.74 16.09 28.80
N SER A 361 -1.32 15.77 27.63
CA SER A 361 -0.81 14.76 26.72
C SER A 361 0.61 15.09 26.23
N TYR A 362 0.89 16.38 25.98
CA TYR A 362 2.23 16.83 25.59
C TYR A 362 3.25 16.69 26.73
N VAL A 363 2.91 17.11 27.96
CA VAL A 363 3.79 16.98 29.14
C VAL A 363 4.07 15.52 29.48
N ASP A 364 3.07 14.65 29.33
CA ASP A 364 3.25 13.20 29.56
C ASP A 364 4.27 12.59 28.58
N ARG A 365 4.29 13.07 27.33
CA ARG A 365 5.28 12.67 26.33
C ARG A 365 6.66 13.30 26.58
N TYR A 366 6.68 14.57 27.00
CA TYR A 366 7.89 15.36 27.22
C TYR A 366 7.89 16.00 28.60
N GLN A 367 8.40 15.27 29.59
CA GLN A 367 8.50 15.76 30.97
C GLN A 367 9.41 17.00 31.12
N ASP A 368 10.27 17.25 30.12
CA ASP A 368 11.16 18.41 30.02
C ASP A 368 10.59 19.53 29.12
N ALA A 369 9.30 19.50 28.79
CA ALA A 369 8.65 20.54 27.99
C ALA A 369 8.78 21.92 28.64
N SER A 370 9.21 22.89 27.86
CA SER A 370 9.24 24.31 28.25
C SER A 370 7.86 24.97 28.09
N ASP A 371 7.60 26.06 28.81
CA ASP A 371 6.34 26.82 28.67
C ASP A 371 6.08 27.25 27.22
N ALA A 372 7.13 27.65 26.50
CA ALA A 372 7.03 28.01 25.08
C ALA A 372 6.58 26.84 24.18
N GLU A 373 6.94 25.60 24.53
CA GLU A 373 6.44 24.42 23.80
C GLU A 373 4.99 24.12 24.16
N LEU A 374 4.58 24.34 25.41
CA LEU A 374 3.17 24.20 25.82
C LEU A 374 2.29 25.23 25.12
N ASP A 375 2.79 26.46 24.98
CA ASP A 375 2.13 27.53 24.21
C ASP A 375 1.90 27.09 22.76
N GLN A 376 2.86 26.42 22.11
CA GLN A 376 2.71 25.94 20.73
C GLN A 376 1.65 24.83 20.58
N VAL A 377 1.37 24.02 21.62
CA VAL A 377 0.25 23.05 21.61
C VAL A 377 -1.09 23.75 21.44
N MET A 378 -1.24 24.92 22.08
CA MET A 378 -2.46 25.74 22.06
C MET A 378 -2.40 26.85 21.00
N ALA A 379 -1.30 26.99 20.26
CA ALA A 379 -1.13 28.08 19.31
C ALA A 379 -1.93 27.86 18.02
N TYR A 380 -2.23 28.95 17.32
CA TYR A 380 -2.82 28.92 15.98
C TYR A 380 -2.21 29.99 15.06
N PHE A 381 -2.28 29.77 13.75
CA PHE A 381 -1.85 30.73 12.76
C PHE A 381 -2.88 31.86 12.63
N PRO A 382 -2.53 33.13 12.88
CA PRO A 382 -3.48 34.22 12.76
C PRO A 382 -3.95 34.40 11.32
N PHE A 383 -5.26 34.55 11.16
CA PHE A 383 -5.91 34.93 9.91
C PHE A 383 -5.89 36.46 9.78
N GLY A 384 -5.38 36.95 8.65
CA GLY A 384 -5.23 38.38 8.40
C GLY A 384 -6.57 39.07 8.21
N ASP A 385 -6.60 40.40 8.32
CA ASP A 385 -7.76 41.17 7.86
C ASP A 385 -7.85 41.11 6.33
N GLU A 386 -6.69 41.28 5.69
CA GLU A 386 -6.51 41.27 4.24
C GLU A 386 -5.60 40.10 3.79
N PRO A 387 -5.72 39.61 2.55
CA PRO A 387 -4.93 38.47 2.05
C PRO A 387 -3.41 38.62 2.20
N ASN A 388 -2.88 39.83 2.05
CA ASN A 388 -1.43 40.10 2.21
C ASN A 388 -0.95 40.06 3.67
N THR A 389 -1.87 40.02 4.63
CA THR A 389 -1.59 39.90 6.06
C THR A 389 -1.82 38.50 6.61
N ASP A 390 -2.31 37.57 5.80
CA ASP A 390 -2.52 36.18 6.21
C ASP A 390 -1.21 35.52 6.62
N SER A 391 -1.25 34.73 7.70
CA SER A 391 -0.09 33.94 8.12
C SER A 391 0.19 32.86 7.09
N LEU A 392 -0.83 32.11 6.67
CA LEU A 392 -0.78 31.04 5.68
C LEU A 392 -1.43 31.54 4.36
N PRO A 393 -0.75 32.34 3.54
CA PRO A 393 -1.38 33.05 2.42
C PRO A 393 -2.05 32.14 1.38
N VAL A 394 -1.62 30.89 1.25
CA VAL A 394 -2.18 29.95 0.28
C VAL A 394 -3.41 29.29 0.87
N LEU A 395 -3.29 28.63 2.02
CA LEU A 395 -4.42 27.96 2.66
C LEU A 395 -5.52 28.96 3.08
N HIS A 396 -5.15 30.12 3.66
CA HIS A 396 -6.09 31.20 3.98
C HIS A 396 -6.67 31.83 2.71
N GLY A 397 -5.86 31.94 1.65
CA GLY A 397 -6.31 32.38 0.32
C GLY A 397 -7.38 31.45 -0.26
N LEU A 398 -7.22 30.13 -0.15
CA LEU A 398 -8.25 29.16 -0.53
C LEU A 398 -9.51 29.32 0.35
N ALA A 399 -9.34 29.42 1.67
CA ALA A 399 -10.44 29.54 2.61
C ALA A 399 -11.31 30.80 2.37
N ARG A 400 -10.70 31.93 1.96
CA ARG A 400 -11.43 33.16 1.60
C ARG A 400 -12.29 33.02 0.35
N ASN A 401 -11.91 32.13 -0.57
CA ASN A 401 -12.45 32.11 -1.93
C ASN A 401 -13.33 30.88 -2.23
N PHE A 402 -13.24 29.82 -1.43
CA PHE A 402 -13.93 28.55 -1.64
C PHE A 402 -14.71 28.11 -0.40
N ALA A 403 -15.08 26.82 -0.32
CA ALA A 403 -15.88 26.30 0.78
C ALA A 403 -14.99 25.62 1.84
N VAL A 404 -15.06 26.12 3.07
CA VAL A 404 -14.39 25.53 4.23
C VAL A 404 -15.32 24.55 4.92
N CYS A 405 -14.89 23.30 5.10
CA CYS A 405 -15.61 22.32 5.90
C CYS A 405 -15.15 22.45 7.36
N ASP A 406 -15.95 23.10 8.21
CA ASP A 406 -15.58 23.33 9.61
C ASP A 406 -16.05 22.22 10.55
N HIS A 407 -16.56 21.11 10.01
CA HIS A 407 -16.91 19.89 10.73
C HIS A 407 -16.34 18.64 10.04
N TRP A 408 -15.13 18.74 9.49
CA TRP A 408 -14.40 17.58 8.97
C TRP A 408 -13.49 16.97 10.04
N PHE A 409 -13.78 15.75 10.46
CA PHE A 409 -13.06 15.06 11.54
C PHE A 409 -12.15 13.96 11.01
N ALA A 410 -11.07 13.68 11.73
CA ALA A 410 -10.36 12.42 11.54
C ALA A 410 -11.33 11.23 11.76
N SER A 411 -11.14 10.14 11.02
CA SER A 411 -12.09 9.01 11.04
C SER A 411 -12.04 8.18 12.33
N MET A 412 -10.94 8.30 13.08
CA MET A 412 -10.81 7.80 14.45
C MET A 412 -9.88 8.71 15.27
N PRO A 413 -10.00 8.74 16.61
CA PRO A 413 -8.97 9.29 17.48
C PRO A 413 -7.70 8.46 17.33
N GLY A 414 -6.60 9.04 16.85
CA GLY A 414 -5.35 8.32 16.70
C GLY A 414 -4.64 8.66 15.41
N PRO A 415 -3.69 7.80 15.00
CA PRO A 415 -2.54 8.30 14.26
C PRO A 415 -2.73 8.25 12.74
N THR A 416 -1.73 8.80 12.05
CA THR A 416 -1.65 8.99 10.59
C THR A 416 -2.09 7.78 9.77
N TRP A 417 -1.44 6.62 9.92
CA TRP A 417 -1.69 5.49 8.98
C TRP A 417 -3.12 5.01 9.03
N GLN A 418 -3.70 4.91 10.23
CA GLN A 418 -5.08 4.47 10.40
C GLN A 418 -6.04 5.45 9.75
N ASN A 419 -5.87 6.76 9.95
CA ASN A 419 -6.74 7.76 9.31
C ASN A 419 -6.56 7.80 7.78
N ARG A 420 -5.34 7.62 7.26
CA ARG A 420 -5.09 7.41 5.82
C ARG A 420 -5.70 6.11 5.30
N PHE A 421 -5.73 5.03 6.10
CA PHE A 421 -6.44 3.80 5.73
C PHE A 421 -7.94 4.05 5.60
N PHE A 422 -8.56 4.78 6.53
CA PHE A 422 -9.95 5.21 6.38
C PHE A 422 -10.18 6.01 5.09
N ALA A 423 -9.28 6.93 4.75
CA ALA A 423 -9.36 7.72 3.51
C ALA A 423 -9.26 6.86 2.23
N HIS A 424 -8.59 5.72 2.28
CA HIS A 424 -8.42 4.83 1.12
C HIS A 424 -9.39 3.65 1.07
N SER A 425 -9.95 3.22 2.21
CA SER A 425 -10.64 1.92 2.33
C SER A 425 -11.84 1.91 3.29
N GLY A 426 -12.14 3.03 3.95
CA GLY A 426 -13.27 3.13 4.87
C GLY A 426 -13.08 2.43 6.22
N THR A 427 -11.93 1.79 6.45
CA THR A 427 -11.61 1.09 7.70
C THR A 427 -10.10 1.07 7.95
N CYS A 428 -9.70 0.72 9.18
CA CYS A 428 -8.34 0.31 9.52
C CYS A 428 -8.28 -1.15 10.03
N LEU A 429 -9.35 -1.95 9.82
CA LEU A 429 -9.48 -3.35 10.26
C LEU A 429 -9.18 -3.57 11.75
N GLY A 430 -9.55 -2.60 12.58
CA GLY A 430 -9.32 -2.63 14.02
C GLY A 430 -7.87 -2.37 14.46
N HIS A 431 -7.01 -1.92 13.55
CA HIS A 431 -5.64 -1.50 13.87
C HIS A 431 -5.67 -0.10 14.47
N THR A 432 -5.00 0.09 15.60
CA THR A 432 -5.06 1.34 16.38
C THR A 432 -3.69 1.96 16.68
N GLU A 433 -2.61 1.28 16.29
CA GLU A 433 -1.24 1.63 16.68
C GLU A 433 -0.36 1.88 15.46
N MET A 434 0.53 2.87 15.57
CA MET A 434 1.61 3.07 14.60
C MET A 434 2.76 2.08 14.81
N PRO A 435 3.32 1.51 13.73
CA PRO A 435 4.60 0.82 13.80
C PRO A 435 5.75 1.75 14.18
N SER A 436 6.62 1.30 15.08
CA SER A 436 7.84 2.03 15.46
C SER A 436 8.93 1.06 15.92
N GLN A 437 10.15 1.54 16.16
CA GLN A 437 11.20 0.69 16.73
C GLN A 437 10.84 0.12 18.11
N THR A 438 10.04 0.87 18.88
CA THR A 438 9.56 0.45 20.21
C THR A 438 8.28 -0.38 20.12
N ASN A 439 7.53 -0.28 19.02
CA ASN A 439 6.38 -1.12 18.71
C ASN A 439 6.47 -1.78 17.32
N PRO A 440 7.45 -2.68 17.09
CA PRO A 440 7.66 -3.27 15.77
C PRO A 440 6.58 -4.28 15.37
N LEU A 441 5.80 -4.80 16.34
CA LEU A 441 4.72 -5.76 16.12
C LEU A 441 3.43 -5.12 15.58
N ALA A 442 3.32 -3.79 15.64
CA ALA A 442 2.29 -3.07 14.92
C ALA A 442 2.52 -3.11 13.40
N MET A 443 3.74 -3.37 12.92
CA MET A 443 4.02 -3.47 11.49
C MET A 443 3.48 -4.77 10.89
N ARG A 444 2.65 -4.63 9.86
CA ARG A 444 1.89 -5.73 9.25
C ARG A 444 1.72 -5.48 7.77
N LEU A 445 1.22 -6.49 7.08
CA LEU A 445 0.67 -6.33 5.76
C LEU A 445 -0.78 -5.89 5.91
N TYR A 446 -1.10 -4.71 5.42
CA TYR A 446 -2.45 -4.18 5.46
C TYR A 446 -3.17 -4.57 4.17
N TYR A 447 -3.78 -5.76 4.17
CA TYR A 447 -4.54 -6.27 3.03
C TYR A 447 -6.03 -5.97 3.19
N GLN A 448 -6.44 -4.80 2.73
CA GLN A 448 -7.83 -4.33 2.73
C GLN A 448 -8.20 -3.76 1.36
N GLU A 449 -9.46 -3.94 0.96
CA GLU A 449 -9.96 -3.41 -0.30
C GLU A 449 -9.98 -1.89 -0.27
N THR A 450 -9.59 -1.25 -1.36
CA THR A 450 -9.44 0.20 -1.46
C THR A 450 -10.38 0.79 -2.49
N ILE A 451 -10.59 2.10 -2.45
CA ILE A 451 -11.33 2.83 -3.48
C ILE A 451 -10.71 2.63 -4.88
N PHE A 452 -9.39 2.50 -4.95
CA PHE A 452 -8.67 2.24 -6.20
C PHE A 452 -9.02 0.88 -6.83
N ASP A 453 -9.40 -0.11 -6.01
CA ASP A 453 -9.93 -1.38 -6.50
C ASP A 453 -11.30 -1.17 -7.14
N ARG A 454 -12.21 -0.45 -6.46
CA ARG A 454 -13.55 -0.12 -6.98
C ARG A 454 -13.50 0.68 -8.28
N LEU A 455 -12.59 1.66 -8.33
CA LEU A 455 -12.36 2.46 -9.53
C LEU A 455 -11.83 1.60 -10.68
N SER A 456 -10.82 0.75 -10.43
CA SER A 456 -10.28 -0.15 -11.46
C SER A 456 -11.30 -1.17 -11.96
N ASP A 457 -12.07 -1.80 -11.07
CA ASP A 457 -13.10 -2.78 -11.45
C ASP A 457 -14.20 -2.15 -12.31
N SER A 458 -14.36 -0.83 -12.19
CA SER A 458 -15.33 -0.02 -12.94
C SER A 458 -14.72 0.71 -14.15
N ASN A 459 -13.44 0.47 -14.49
CA ASN A 459 -12.69 1.17 -15.54
C ASN A 459 -12.68 2.70 -15.40
N ILE A 460 -12.65 3.20 -14.17
CA ILE A 460 -12.47 4.63 -13.88
C ILE A 460 -10.99 4.90 -13.71
N ASP A 461 -10.47 5.86 -14.47
CA ASP A 461 -9.05 6.15 -14.47
C ASP A 461 -8.61 6.88 -13.20
N TRP A 462 -7.46 6.48 -12.67
CA TRP A 462 -6.95 7.03 -11.43
C TRP A 462 -5.43 7.02 -11.35
N ALA A 463 -4.88 7.96 -10.59
CA ALA A 463 -3.46 8.04 -10.29
C ALA A 463 -3.20 8.47 -8.84
N ILE A 464 -2.11 7.97 -8.27
CA ILE A 464 -1.50 8.46 -7.04
C ILE A 464 -0.21 9.16 -7.45
N PHE A 465 -0.21 10.49 -7.33
CA PHE A 465 0.97 11.30 -7.56
C PHE A 465 1.73 11.46 -6.26
N HIS A 466 3.04 11.27 -6.27
CA HIS A 466 3.83 11.30 -5.05
C HIS A 466 5.16 12.02 -5.21
N ASP A 467 5.65 12.57 -4.10
CA ASP A 467 7.02 13.07 -4.02
C ASP A 467 7.81 12.22 -3.01
N GLY A 468 8.75 11.40 -3.51
CA GLY A 468 9.49 10.46 -2.67
C GLY A 468 8.78 9.12 -2.53
N ILE A 469 8.57 8.63 -1.31
CA ILE A 469 7.99 7.30 -1.06
C ILE A 469 6.52 7.48 -0.68
N PRO A 470 5.56 6.98 -1.47
CA PRO A 470 4.15 7.06 -1.10
C PRO A 470 3.87 6.17 0.11
N GLN A 471 3.16 6.67 1.11
CA GLN A 471 2.69 5.90 2.26
C GLN A 471 1.64 4.87 1.85
N SER A 472 0.83 5.13 0.83
CA SER A 472 -0.20 4.19 0.35
C SER A 472 0.34 2.81 -0.02
N ILE A 473 1.64 2.67 -0.32
CA ILE A 473 2.28 1.38 -0.62
C ILE A 473 2.28 0.42 0.56
N VAL A 474 1.98 0.86 1.79
CA VAL A 474 1.84 -0.05 2.93
C VAL A 474 0.55 -0.87 2.85
N LEU A 475 -0.46 -0.38 2.12
CA LEU A 475 -1.63 -1.15 1.75
C LEU A 475 -1.22 -2.15 0.69
N THR A 476 -1.23 -3.44 1.02
CA THR A 476 -0.60 -4.48 0.19
C THR A 476 -1.22 -4.57 -1.21
N ARG A 477 -2.51 -4.25 -1.36
CA ARG A 477 -3.17 -4.18 -2.67
C ARG A 477 -2.63 -3.06 -3.55
N LEU A 478 -2.20 -1.94 -2.95
CA LEU A 478 -1.59 -0.82 -3.64
C LEU A 478 -0.09 -1.00 -3.85
N LEU A 479 0.62 -1.69 -2.94
CA LEU A 479 2.01 -2.10 -3.14
C LEU A 479 2.20 -2.82 -4.48
N THR A 480 1.32 -3.78 -4.79
CA THR A 480 1.38 -4.53 -6.05
C THR A 480 1.22 -3.60 -7.27
N ARG A 481 0.40 -2.56 -7.15
CA ARG A 481 0.20 -1.57 -8.22
C ARG A 481 1.41 -0.64 -8.38
N TYR A 482 1.98 -0.18 -7.26
CA TYR A 482 3.22 0.60 -7.25
C TYR A 482 4.38 -0.17 -7.90
N LEU A 483 4.61 -1.43 -7.50
CA LEU A 483 5.68 -2.27 -8.05
C LEU A 483 5.47 -2.65 -9.53
N THR A 484 4.26 -2.48 -10.07
CA THR A 484 3.94 -2.72 -11.48
C THR A 484 3.79 -1.41 -12.28
N PHE A 485 4.13 -0.25 -11.69
CA PHE A 485 4.01 1.08 -12.29
C PHE A 485 2.60 1.40 -12.81
N ARG A 486 1.57 0.97 -12.07
CA ARG A 486 0.16 1.18 -12.44
C ARG A 486 -0.50 2.14 -11.49
N GLY A 487 -0.96 3.27 -12.02
CA GLY A 487 -1.66 4.30 -11.24
C GLY A 487 -0.76 5.01 -10.23
N TYR A 488 0.57 4.97 -10.40
CA TYR A 488 1.53 5.75 -9.61
C TYR A 488 2.42 6.55 -10.53
N ASP A 489 2.65 7.81 -10.19
CA ASP A 489 3.59 8.68 -10.89
C ASP A 489 4.19 9.72 -9.93
N GLY A 490 5.30 10.33 -10.30
CA GLY A 490 5.90 11.42 -9.55
C GLY A 490 5.12 12.73 -9.70
N MET A 491 5.40 13.71 -8.84
CA MET A 491 4.83 15.06 -8.97
C MET A 491 5.16 15.74 -10.31
N GLU A 492 6.26 15.39 -10.98
CA GLU A 492 6.54 15.87 -12.35
C GLU A 492 5.46 15.39 -13.33
N GLY A 493 5.05 14.13 -13.23
CA GLY A 493 3.94 13.56 -14.02
C GLY A 493 2.60 14.23 -13.72
N PHE A 494 2.35 14.65 -12.47
CA PHE A 494 1.17 15.46 -12.15
C PHE A 494 1.16 16.78 -12.93
N PHE A 495 2.29 17.51 -12.90
CA PHE A 495 2.38 18.80 -13.60
C PHE A 495 2.27 18.62 -15.12
N ASP A 496 2.90 17.59 -15.68
CA ASP A 496 2.78 17.26 -17.10
C ASP A 496 1.31 16.92 -17.46
N ALA A 497 0.62 16.11 -16.65
CA ALA A 497 -0.78 15.77 -16.85
C ALA A 497 -1.70 17.00 -16.78
N THR A 498 -1.47 17.93 -15.84
CA THR A 498 -2.26 19.17 -15.75
C THR A 498 -2.04 20.10 -16.94
N ALA A 499 -0.85 20.09 -17.54
CA ALA A 499 -0.53 20.86 -18.73
C ALA A 499 -1.05 20.23 -20.04
N GLY A 500 -1.44 18.95 -20.00
CA GLY A 500 -1.96 18.17 -21.12
C GLY A 500 -3.45 18.41 -21.42
N ASP A 501 -4.04 17.48 -22.18
CA ASP A 501 -5.48 17.48 -22.44
C ASP A 501 -6.25 17.12 -21.15
N ALA A 502 -7.20 17.96 -20.75
CA ALA A 502 -8.05 17.70 -19.59
C ALA A 502 -8.79 16.36 -19.70
N ALA A 503 -9.14 15.92 -20.92
CA ALA A 503 -9.80 14.63 -21.13
C ALA A 503 -8.90 13.40 -20.84
N GLU A 504 -7.57 13.59 -20.85
CA GLU A 504 -6.58 12.55 -20.53
C GLU A 504 -6.15 12.60 -19.06
N PHE A 505 -6.55 13.62 -18.31
CA PHE A 505 -6.27 13.71 -16.88
C PHE A 505 -7.09 12.65 -16.11
N PRO A 506 -6.52 11.96 -15.09
CA PRO A 506 -7.22 10.92 -14.35
C PRO A 506 -8.52 11.43 -13.72
N GLN A 507 -9.54 10.58 -13.66
CA GLN A 507 -10.82 10.93 -13.04
C GLN A 507 -10.71 11.04 -11.52
N TYR A 508 -9.81 10.27 -10.91
CA TYR A 508 -9.44 10.39 -9.51
C TYR A 508 -7.93 10.49 -9.33
N ALA A 509 -7.44 11.58 -8.74
CA ALA A 509 -6.04 11.77 -8.42
C ALA A 509 -5.86 11.94 -6.91
N PHE A 510 -4.94 11.19 -6.31
CA PHE A 510 -4.53 11.37 -4.92
C PHE A 510 -3.08 11.82 -4.86
N ILE A 511 -2.79 12.87 -4.10
CA ILE A 511 -1.45 13.44 -3.98
C ILE A 511 -0.88 13.13 -2.61
N GLU A 512 0.27 12.46 -2.61
CA GLU A 512 1.08 12.18 -1.43
C GLU A 512 2.30 13.10 -1.38
N PRO A 513 2.44 13.92 -0.31
CA PRO A 513 3.56 14.84 -0.18
C PRO A 513 4.89 14.11 0.10
N ARG A 514 5.98 14.88 0.10
CA ARG A 514 7.31 14.44 0.52
C ARG A 514 7.37 14.37 2.03
N TYR A 515 7.48 13.14 2.53
CA TYR A 515 7.59 12.83 3.96
C TYR A 515 9.02 12.83 4.52
N PHE A 516 10.05 13.01 3.67
CA PHE A 516 11.45 12.92 4.10
C PHE A 516 12.39 13.99 3.53
N GLY A 517 13.34 14.42 4.37
CA GLY A 517 14.47 15.26 4.03
C GLY A 517 14.25 16.75 4.26
N SER A 518 15.27 17.56 4.00
CA SER A 518 15.24 19.01 4.26
C SER A 518 14.26 19.82 3.41
N THR A 519 13.43 19.16 2.61
CA THR A 519 12.44 19.74 1.70
C THR A 519 11.08 19.06 1.86
N GLU A 520 10.87 18.34 2.98
CA GLU A 520 9.56 17.85 3.45
C GLU A 520 8.50 18.93 3.25
N ASN A 521 7.36 18.56 2.66
CA ASN A 521 6.26 19.47 2.31
C ASN A 521 4.88 18.91 2.70
N ASP A 522 4.87 17.91 3.58
CA ASP A 522 3.70 17.27 4.19
C ASP A 522 3.06 18.11 5.32
N GLN A 523 3.81 19.05 5.89
CA GLN A 523 3.50 19.83 7.08
C GLN A 523 3.53 19.03 8.41
N HIS A 524 3.98 17.77 8.44
CA HIS A 524 4.10 17.01 9.69
C HIS A 524 5.07 17.71 10.66
N PRO A 525 4.77 17.91 11.96
CA PRO A 525 5.75 18.46 12.89
C PRO A 525 7.03 17.62 12.97
N PRO A 526 8.24 18.21 13.03
CA PRO A 526 8.57 19.62 13.02
C PRO A 526 8.91 20.17 11.62
N ALA A 527 8.40 19.60 10.53
CA ALA A 527 8.60 20.13 9.19
C ALA A 527 8.04 21.55 9.04
N ASP A 528 8.65 22.32 8.13
CA ASP A 528 8.30 23.71 7.88
C ASP A 528 6.99 23.82 7.10
N VAL A 529 5.96 24.39 7.73
CA VAL A 529 4.62 24.56 7.15
C VAL A 529 4.65 25.33 5.82
N ARG A 530 5.64 26.20 5.58
CA ARG A 530 5.80 26.93 4.30
C ARG A 530 6.04 26.03 3.10
N GLN A 531 6.69 24.89 3.31
CA GLN A 531 6.94 23.94 2.24
C GLN A 531 5.63 23.31 1.76
N GLY A 532 4.71 22.99 2.68
CA GLY A 532 3.37 22.54 2.32
C GLY A 532 2.48 23.65 1.73
N GLU A 533 2.62 24.90 2.18
CA GLU A 533 1.96 26.05 1.50
C GLU A 533 2.38 26.14 0.02
N GLN A 534 3.67 25.94 -0.26
CA GLN A 534 4.17 25.90 -1.64
C GLN A 534 3.57 24.74 -2.42
N LEU A 535 3.48 23.53 -1.85
CA LEU A 535 2.84 22.38 -2.50
C LEU A 535 1.36 22.65 -2.82
N ILE A 536 0.59 23.20 -1.87
CA ILE A 536 -0.82 23.58 -2.11
C ILE A 536 -0.90 24.59 -3.27
N ALA A 537 -0.02 25.60 -3.29
CA ALA A 537 -0.01 26.61 -4.34
C ALA A 537 0.34 26.00 -5.70
N ASP A 538 1.36 25.12 -5.76
CA ASP A 538 1.79 24.48 -6.99
C ASP A 538 0.68 23.61 -7.59
N VAL A 539 0.00 22.81 -6.76
CA VAL A 539 -1.14 21.98 -7.17
C VAL A 539 -2.30 22.84 -7.68
N TYR A 540 -2.70 23.85 -6.90
CA TYR A 540 -3.78 24.77 -7.30
C TYR A 540 -3.45 25.48 -8.62
N ASN A 541 -2.26 26.07 -8.72
CA ASN A 541 -1.83 26.85 -9.88
C ASN A 541 -1.73 25.99 -11.13
N ALA A 542 -1.26 24.74 -11.02
CA ALA A 542 -1.16 23.81 -12.13
C ALA A 542 -2.55 23.47 -12.71
N ILE A 543 -3.51 23.11 -11.86
CA ILE A 543 -4.91 22.88 -12.28
C ILE A 543 -5.51 24.16 -12.87
N ARG A 544 -5.30 25.31 -12.20
CA ARG A 544 -5.92 26.59 -12.54
C ARG A 544 -5.45 27.18 -13.88
N GLN A 545 -4.23 26.86 -14.31
CA GLN A 545 -3.66 27.29 -15.60
C GLN A 545 -4.34 26.63 -16.80
N ASN A 546 -4.86 25.42 -16.64
CA ASN A 546 -5.61 24.71 -17.67
C ASN A 546 -7.11 24.96 -17.49
N LYS A 547 -7.69 25.86 -18.29
CA LYS A 547 -9.10 26.26 -18.15
C LYS A 547 -10.08 25.07 -18.20
N ALA A 548 -9.88 24.14 -19.14
CA ALA A 548 -10.79 23.00 -19.29
C ALA A 548 -10.71 22.05 -18.10
N LEU A 549 -9.51 21.83 -17.56
CA LEU A 549 -9.30 21.04 -16.36
C LEU A 549 -9.88 21.74 -15.12
N TRP A 550 -9.59 23.04 -14.95
CA TRP A 550 -10.14 23.86 -13.86
C TRP A 550 -11.67 23.82 -13.80
N GLU A 551 -12.34 24.00 -14.94
CA GLU A 551 -13.81 23.98 -15.04
C GLU A 551 -14.41 22.58 -14.85
N SER A 552 -13.62 21.53 -14.69
CA SER A 552 -14.08 20.16 -14.47
C SER A 552 -13.43 19.46 -13.28
N THR A 553 -12.73 20.21 -12.42
CA THR A 553 -12.01 19.66 -11.26
C THR A 553 -12.65 20.07 -9.93
N LEU A 554 -12.68 19.11 -9.01
CA LEU A 554 -12.77 19.34 -7.58
C LEU A 554 -11.41 19.03 -6.96
N LEU A 555 -10.74 20.06 -6.42
CA LEU A 555 -9.58 19.89 -5.56
C LEU A 555 -10.02 19.88 -4.10
N ILE A 556 -9.60 18.86 -3.35
CA ILE A 556 -9.83 18.72 -1.91
C ILE A 556 -8.48 18.84 -1.22
N VAL A 557 -8.29 19.89 -0.42
CA VAL A 557 -7.12 20.03 0.44
C VAL A 557 -7.54 19.65 1.85
N THR A 558 -6.93 18.59 2.40
CA THR A 558 -7.31 18.01 3.70
C THR A 558 -6.06 17.51 4.44
N TYR A 559 -6.26 17.03 5.67
CA TYR A 559 -5.23 16.44 6.52
C TYR A 559 -5.70 15.09 7.03
N ASP A 560 -4.76 14.23 7.40
CA ASP A 560 -5.03 12.90 7.95
C ASP A 560 -5.51 12.93 9.41
N GLU A 561 -4.87 13.69 10.28
CA GLU A 561 -5.25 13.87 11.68
C GLU A 561 -4.72 15.20 12.24
N HIS A 562 -5.00 15.51 13.51
CA HIS A 562 -4.82 16.84 14.09
C HIS A 562 -3.41 17.15 14.57
N GLY A 563 -2.53 16.16 14.61
CA GLY A 563 -1.12 16.31 14.95
C GLY A 563 -0.86 16.61 16.41
N GLY A 564 -1.82 16.34 17.30
CA GLY A 564 -1.73 16.74 18.72
C GLY A 564 -1.93 18.23 18.99
N PHE A 565 -2.17 19.06 17.97
CA PHE A 565 -2.51 20.48 18.16
C PHE A 565 -3.94 20.66 18.63
N TYR A 566 -4.15 21.68 19.46
CA TYR A 566 -5.44 21.96 20.07
C TYR A 566 -6.55 22.22 19.03
N ASP A 567 -7.73 21.69 19.30
CA ASP A 567 -9.00 22.09 18.67
C ASP A 567 -10.09 22.09 19.73
N HIS A 568 -10.99 23.06 19.68
CA HIS A 568 -12.03 23.22 20.70
C HIS A 568 -13.27 22.32 20.49
N VAL A 569 -13.47 21.76 19.30
CA VAL A 569 -14.69 21.02 18.96
C VAL A 569 -14.55 19.55 19.34
N ALA A 570 -15.42 19.10 20.24
CA ALA A 570 -15.45 17.70 20.66
C ALA A 570 -15.90 16.79 19.49
N PRO A 571 -15.16 15.70 19.18
CA PRO A 571 -15.54 14.78 18.11
C PRO A 571 -16.89 14.09 18.38
N PRO A 572 -17.79 14.02 17.39
CA PRO A 572 -19.08 13.36 17.56
C PRO A 572 -18.93 11.83 17.58
N ASN A 573 -19.96 11.16 18.12
CA ASN A 573 -20.10 9.72 18.01
C ASN A 573 -20.43 9.31 16.58
N THR A 574 -19.97 8.13 16.18
CA THR A 574 -20.21 7.52 14.86
C THR A 574 -20.58 6.05 15.03
N VAL A 575 -20.53 5.28 13.93
CA VAL A 575 -20.63 3.82 13.90
C VAL A 575 -19.27 3.23 13.57
N ALA A 576 -19.00 2.05 14.13
CA ALA A 576 -17.82 1.26 13.77
C ALA A 576 -17.84 0.94 12.26
N PRO A 577 -16.68 1.00 11.58
CA PRO A 577 -16.61 0.74 10.14
C PRO A 577 -16.78 -0.75 9.78
N ASP A 578 -16.55 -1.65 10.74
CA ASP A 578 -16.68 -3.10 10.61
C ASP A 578 -16.77 -3.76 12.00
N ASP A 579 -16.67 -5.09 12.06
CA ASP A 579 -16.77 -5.88 13.29
C ASP A 579 -15.45 -5.95 14.10
N HIS A 580 -14.37 -5.31 13.66
CA HIS A 580 -13.05 -5.35 14.29
C HIS A 580 -12.91 -4.40 15.48
N THR A 581 -13.81 -4.52 16.45
CA THR A 581 -13.93 -3.60 17.59
C THR A 581 -13.21 -4.07 18.87
N ALA A 582 -12.41 -5.14 18.77
CA ALA A 582 -11.80 -5.79 19.93
C ALA A 582 -10.75 -4.94 20.68
N HIS A 583 -10.02 -4.07 19.95
CA HIS A 583 -9.01 -3.19 20.57
C HIS A 583 -9.59 -1.83 20.95
N TRP A 584 -10.49 -1.32 20.11
CA TRP A 584 -11.21 -0.07 20.34
C TRP A 584 -12.55 -0.13 19.61
N THR A 585 -13.55 0.62 20.06
CA THR A 585 -14.95 0.47 19.62
C THR A 585 -15.25 1.10 18.26
N PHE A 586 -14.46 2.08 17.80
CA PHE A 586 -14.69 2.81 16.55
C PHE A 586 -16.03 3.55 16.44
N ASP A 587 -16.67 3.81 17.57
CA ASP A 587 -17.96 4.49 17.68
C ASP A 587 -17.83 6.01 17.94
N ARG A 588 -16.64 6.57 17.72
CA ARG A 588 -16.36 8.01 17.78
C ARG A 588 -15.39 8.46 16.69
N LEU A 589 -15.56 9.67 16.18
CA LEU A 589 -14.58 10.29 15.28
C LEU A 589 -13.36 10.81 16.06
N GLY A 590 -12.30 11.15 15.34
CA GLY A 590 -11.12 11.84 15.88
C GLY A 590 -11.28 13.36 15.87
N VAL A 591 -10.22 14.07 16.21
CA VAL A 591 -10.22 15.54 16.28
C VAL A 591 -10.41 16.15 14.89
N ARG A 592 -10.97 17.36 14.83
CA ARG A 592 -11.25 18.08 13.60
C ARG A 592 -9.97 18.48 12.86
N VAL A 593 -9.98 18.32 11.54
CA VAL A 593 -8.89 18.66 10.63
C VAL A 593 -9.31 19.74 9.63
N PRO A 594 -8.39 20.56 9.12
CA PRO A 594 -8.69 21.52 8.06
C PRO A 594 -9.15 20.78 6.80
N THR A 595 -10.24 21.22 6.17
CA THR A 595 -10.61 20.73 4.83
C THR A 595 -11.26 21.84 4.01
N ILE A 596 -10.80 22.04 2.78
CA ILE A 596 -11.32 23.03 1.84
C ILE A 596 -11.68 22.33 0.53
N LEU A 597 -12.91 22.53 0.08
CA LEU A 597 -13.39 22.08 -1.23
C LEU A 597 -13.21 23.21 -2.25
N VAL A 598 -12.37 22.98 -3.26
CA VAL A 598 -11.90 24.00 -4.22
C VAL A 598 -12.37 23.62 -5.63
N SER A 599 -13.30 24.39 -6.16
CA SER A 599 -13.85 24.23 -7.51
C SER A 599 -14.51 25.53 -7.97
N PRO A 600 -14.58 25.84 -9.28
CA PRO A 600 -15.41 26.95 -9.74
C PRO A 600 -16.91 26.69 -9.54
N TRP A 601 -17.32 25.45 -9.27
CA TRP A 601 -18.73 25.07 -9.09
C TRP A 601 -19.23 25.15 -7.65
N ILE A 602 -18.36 25.52 -6.71
CA ILE A 602 -18.73 25.63 -5.29
C ILE A 602 -18.86 27.09 -4.84
N LYS A 603 -19.89 27.39 -4.05
CA LYS A 603 -20.04 28.69 -3.41
C LYS A 603 -18.92 28.91 -2.39
N LYS A 604 -18.47 30.16 -2.26
CA LYS A 604 -17.62 30.56 -1.13
C LYS A 604 -18.44 30.48 0.16
N GLY A 605 -17.82 30.05 1.25
CA GLY A 605 -18.47 30.02 2.56
C GLY A 605 -18.06 28.82 3.40
N VAL A 606 -18.95 28.44 4.32
CA VAL A 606 -18.69 27.40 5.31
C VAL A 606 -19.71 26.29 5.17
N ILE A 607 -19.23 25.05 5.08
CA ILE A 607 -20.05 23.84 5.11
C ILE A 607 -20.02 23.30 6.53
N LYS A 608 -21.22 23.22 7.13
CA LYS A 608 -21.44 22.78 8.52
C LYS A 608 -21.69 21.28 8.66
N THR A 609 -21.85 20.58 7.55
CA THR A 609 -22.12 19.14 7.54
C THR A 609 -20.96 18.38 8.18
N VAL A 610 -21.28 17.43 9.06
CA VAL A 610 -20.27 16.58 9.70
C VAL A 610 -19.71 15.62 8.67
N PHE A 611 -18.41 15.70 8.41
CA PHE A 611 -17.69 14.81 7.52
C PHE A 611 -16.55 14.10 8.26
N ASP A 612 -16.12 12.97 7.72
CA ASP A 612 -14.83 12.35 8.03
C ASP A 612 -14.14 11.89 6.74
N HIS A 613 -12.99 11.23 6.81
CA HIS A 613 -12.33 10.74 5.59
C HIS A 613 -13.18 9.73 4.80
N THR A 614 -14.16 9.06 5.43
CA THR A 614 -15.08 8.19 4.70
C THR A 614 -16.12 8.98 3.90
N SER A 615 -16.33 10.27 4.20
CA SER A 615 -17.13 11.18 3.36
C SER A 615 -16.55 11.39 1.96
N LEU A 616 -15.22 11.40 1.82
CA LEU A 616 -14.56 11.38 0.52
C LEU A 616 -14.97 10.11 -0.25
N LEU A 617 -14.82 8.95 0.37
CA LEU A 617 -15.17 7.68 -0.26
C LEU A 617 -16.65 7.62 -0.61
N ARG A 618 -17.52 8.14 0.25
CA ARG A 618 -18.95 8.19 0.01
C ARG A 618 -19.26 9.00 -1.23
N TYR A 619 -18.68 10.19 -1.35
CA TYR A 619 -18.83 11.02 -2.55
C TYR A 619 -18.36 10.30 -3.83
N LEU A 620 -17.19 9.65 -3.81
CA LEU A 620 -16.69 8.92 -4.97
C LEU A 620 -17.60 7.73 -5.35
N CYS A 621 -18.13 7.02 -4.35
CA CYS A 621 -19.06 5.93 -4.58
C CYS A 621 -20.38 6.43 -5.17
N ASP A 622 -20.97 7.49 -4.60
CA ASP A 622 -22.21 8.08 -5.12
C ASP A 622 -22.01 8.61 -6.55
N LYS A 623 -20.86 9.26 -6.82
CA LYS A 623 -20.55 9.87 -8.12
C LYS A 623 -20.48 8.86 -9.26
N TRP A 624 -19.87 7.72 -9.01
CA TRP A 624 -19.59 6.71 -10.04
C TRP A 624 -20.35 5.39 -9.86
N ASP A 625 -21.39 5.40 -9.03
CA ASP A 625 -22.22 4.20 -8.75
C ASP A 625 -21.38 3.01 -8.26
N LEU A 626 -20.43 3.27 -7.36
CA LEU A 626 -19.57 2.24 -6.79
C LEU A 626 -20.18 1.69 -5.50
N GLU A 627 -19.92 0.42 -5.23
CA GLU A 627 -20.28 -0.17 -3.95
C GLU A 627 -19.56 0.57 -2.79
N PRO A 628 -20.21 0.78 -1.64
CA PRO A 628 -19.57 1.36 -0.46
C PRO A 628 -18.49 0.45 0.16
N LEU A 629 -17.48 1.06 0.78
CA LEU A 629 -16.40 0.39 1.54
C LEU A 629 -16.64 0.48 3.07
N GLY A 630 -17.17 -0.59 3.67
CA GLY A 630 -17.40 -0.68 5.11
C GLY A 630 -18.77 -0.14 5.58
N GLU A 631 -19.15 -0.51 6.80
CA GLU A 631 -20.48 -0.27 7.38
C GLU A 631 -20.81 1.22 7.59
N ARG A 632 -19.80 2.07 7.82
CA ARG A 632 -20.01 3.51 8.02
C ARG A 632 -20.59 4.19 6.79
N MET A 633 -20.39 3.63 5.59
CA MET A 633 -20.97 4.16 4.36
C MET A 633 -22.26 3.45 3.94
N GLN A 634 -22.67 2.40 4.64
CA GLN A 634 -23.88 1.66 4.33
C GLN A 634 -25.12 2.37 4.87
N ALA A 635 -26.26 2.20 4.19
CA ALA A 635 -27.54 2.76 4.65
C ALA A 635 -27.98 2.16 6.01
N SER A 636 -27.48 0.98 6.38
CA SER A 636 -27.66 0.35 7.70
C SER A 636 -27.14 1.20 8.86
N ALA A 637 -26.19 2.11 8.61
CA ALA A 637 -25.68 3.05 9.61
C ALA A 637 -26.68 4.14 10.01
N GLY A 638 -27.79 4.29 9.28
CA GLY A 638 -28.84 5.26 9.60
C GLY A 638 -28.32 6.69 9.67
N ASN A 639 -28.65 7.41 10.75
CA ASN A 639 -28.24 8.81 10.96
C ASN A 639 -26.74 8.98 11.27
N LYS A 640 -25.98 7.89 11.41
CA LYS A 640 -24.53 7.90 11.61
C LYS A 640 -23.76 7.51 10.35
N GLN A 641 -24.47 7.36 9.22
CA GLN A 641 -23.85 7.10 7.94
C GLN A 641 -22.93 8.28 7.57
N ALA A 642 -21.80 7.98 6.93
CA ALA A 642 -20.92 8.99 6.36
C ALA A 642 -21.70 9.88 5.38
N ASN A 643 -21.64 11.19 5.62
CA ASN A 643 -22.28 12.18 4.75
C ASN A 643 -21.48 12.33 3.45
N THR A 644 -22.19 12.61 2.35
CA THR A 644 -21.61 13.01 1.06
C THR A 644 -21.64 14.52 0.94
N PHE A 645 -20.70 15.11 0.20
CA PHE A 645 -20.70 16.55 -0.12
C PHE A 645 -21.15 16.85 -1.56
N ALA A 646 -21.77 15.87 -2.24
CA ALA A 646 -22.29 16.04 -3.61
C ALA A 646 -23.24 17.24 -3.72
N GLU A 647 -24.15 17.41 -2.76
CA GLU A 647 -25.15 18.49 -2.79
C GLU A 647 -24.51 19.89 -2.70
N GLU A 648 -23.32 20.01 -2.08
CA GLU A 648 -22.60 21.28 -1.94
C GLU A 648 -22.01 21.75 -3.28
N LEU A 649 -21.64 20.80 -4.16
CA LEU A 649 -21.04 21.03 -5.47
C LEU A 649 -22.07 21.37 -6.55
N LEU A 650 -23.33 20.98 -6.35
CA LEU A 650 -24.41 21.15 -7.32
C LEU A 650 -25.26 22.41 -7.03
N THR A 651 -24.72 23.36 -6.27
CA THR A 651 -25.46 24.56 -5.83
C THR A 651 -25.44 25.73 -6.82
N LEU A 652 -24.68 25.60 -7.92
CA LEU A 652 -24.48 26.64 -8.93
C LEU A 652 -24.81 26.11 -10.33
N ASP A 653 -25.49 26.94 -11.13
CA ASP A 653 -25.81 26.63 -12.53
C ASP A 653 -24.66 26.96 -13.50
N LEU A 654 -23.71 27.82 -13.09
CA LEU A 654 -22.58 28.29 -13.88
C LEU A 654 -21.29 28.30 -13.05
N PRO A 655 -20.12 28.05 -13.67
CA PRO A 655 -18.85 28.12 -12.96
C PRO A 655 -18.55 29.57 -12.58
N ARG A 656 -18.05 29.76 -11.37
CA ARG A 656 -17.63 31.06 -10.84
C ARG A 656 -16.44 31.62 -11.62
N THR A 657 -16.49 32.93 -11.86
CA THR A 657 -15.40 33.68 -12.49
C THR A 657 -14.62 34.54 -11.51
N ASP A 658 -15.06 34.62 -10.25
CA ASP A 658 -14.46 35.42 -9.18
C ASP A 658 -13.41 34.64 -8.35
N THR A 659 -12.89 33.54 -8.89
CA THR A 659 -11.90 32.69 -8.23
C THR A 659 -10.46 33.17 -8.53
N PRO A 660 -9.51 33.10 -7.57
CA PRO A 660 -8.14 33.57 -7.78
C PRO A 660 -7.48 32.96 -9.02
N GLU A 661 -6.79 33.76 -9.82
CA GLU A 661 -6.03 33.23 -10.98
C GLU A 661 -4.78 32.47 -10.55
N THR A 662 -4.19 32.87 -9.43
CA THR A 662 -3.01 32.23 -8.85
C THR A 662 -2.99 32.43 -7.33
N LEU A 663 -2.30 31.53 -6.63
CA LEU A 663 -1.92 31.69 -5.23
C LEU A 663 -0.39 31.66 -5.12
N THR A 664 0.15 32.40 -4.16
CA THR A 664 1.61 32.51 -3.97
C THR A 664 1.96 32.24 -2.51
N ALA A 665 2.81 31.24 -2.29
CA ALA A 665 3.31 30.94 -0.96
C ALA A 665 4.36 31.96 -0.49
N LYS A 666 4.48 32.13 0.83
CA LYS A 666 5.62 32.84 1.41
C LYS A 666 6.87 31.99 1.20
N SER A 667 7.88 32.56 0.53
CA SER A 667 9.16 31.89 0.41
C SER A 667 9.75 31.63 1.80
N PRO A 668 10.32 30.44 2.05
CA PRO A 668 11.18 30.24 3.21
C PRO A 668 12.30 31.29 3.17
N PRO A 669 12.75 31.83 4.31
CA PRO A 669 13.89 32.73 4.33
C PRO A 669 15.07 32.05 3.64
N MET A 670 15.54 32.63 2.53
CA MET A 670 16.79 32.20 1.90
C MET A 670 17.86 32.18 2.99
N ALA A 671 18.44 31.00 3.25
CA ALA A 671 19.52 30.85 4.21
C ALA A 671 20.70 31.73 3.78
N ARG A 672 20.74 32.98 4.28
CA ARG A 672 21.93 33.81 4.27
C ARG A 672 22.91 33.10 5.19
N SER A 673 23.94 32.50 4.60
CA SER A 673 24.85 31.50 5.16
C SER A 673 24.35 30.06 4.98
N ARG A 674 25.30 29.22 4.56
CA ARG A 674 25.24 27.77 4.33
C ARG A 674 25.01 27.01 5.65
N ARG A 675 24.00 27.41 6.44
CA ARG A 675 23.46 26.58 7.52
C ARG A 675 22.65 25.50 6.82
N VAL A 676 23.17 24.27 6.84
CA VAL A 676 22.39 23.08 6.53
C VAL A 676 21.14 23.15 7.41
N LEU A 677 19.96 23.29 6.81
CA LEU A 677 18.70 23.11 7.55
C LEU A 677 18.79 21.74 8.22
N ALA A 678 18.71 21.70 9.55
CA ALA A 678 18.74 20.44 10.27
C ALA A 678 17.56 19.61 9.77
N GLU A 679 17.82 18.36 9.40
CA GLU A 679 16.73 17.46 9.00
C GLU A 679 15.81 17.23 10.20
N PRO A 680 14.48 17.24 9.98
CA PRO A 680 13.53 16.86 11.02
C PRO A 680 13.89 15.49 11.61
N PRO A 681 13.69 15.29 12.93
CA PRO A 681 13.76 13.95 13.52
C PRO A 681 12.79 13.00 12.81
N ILE A 682 13.22 11.75 12.63
CA ILE A 682 12.40 10.68 12.08
C ILE A 682 11.68 10.01 13.25
N GLU A 683 10.39 10.29 13.39
CA GLU A 683 9.48 9.74 14.41
C GLU A 683 8.10 9.48 13.77
N GLY A 684 7.23 8.72 14.44
CA GLY A 684 5.83 8.54 14.03
C GLY A 684 5.66 7.88 12.65
N SER A 685 4.84 8.47 11.78
CA SER A 685 4.53 7.95 10.44
C SER A 685 5.78 7.76 9.57
N ARG A 686 6.76 8.66 9.70
CA ARG A 686 8.03 8.64 8.97
C ARG A 686 8.91 7.49 9.41
N GLU A 687 8.99 7.23 10.72
CA GLU A 687 9.69 6.06 11.25
C GLU A 687 9.04 4.77 10.75
N ALA A 688 7.71 4.68 10.85
CA ALA A 688 6.93 3.52 10.40
C ALA A 688 7.17 3.23 8.91
N LEU A 689 7.17 4.26 8.07
CA LEU A 689 7.35 4.14 6.63
C LEU A 689 8.78 3.75 6.26
N LEU A 690 9.79 4.31 6.94
CA LEU A 690 11.17 3.85 6.76
C LEU A 690 11.36 2.41 7.23
N MET A 691 10.74 2.03 8.35
CA MET A 691 10.78 0.65 8.82
C MET A 691 10.15 -0.30 7.80
N TYR A 692 9.06 0.10 7.14
CA TYR A 692 8.44 -0.66 6.05
C TYR A 692 9.36 -0.74 4.83
N VAL A 693 9.91 0.39 4.38
CA VAL A 693 10.76 0.46 3.18
C VAL A 693 12.08 -0.28 3.38
N ASN A 694 12.68 -0.22 4.57
CA ASN A 694 13.87 -0.99 4.91
C ASN A 694 13.61 -2.51 4.94
N GLN A 695 12.35 -2.92 5.00
CA GLN A 695 11.96 -4.32 4.81
C GLN A 695 11.70 -4.67 3.35
N LEU A 696 11.56 -3.67 2.46
CA LEU A 696 11.57 -3.87 1.02
C LEU A 696 13.01 -4.21 0.56
N PRO A 697 13.21 -5.20 -0.32
CA PRO A 697 14.56 -5.58 -0.76
C PRO A 697 15.29 -4.41 -1.42
N GLU A 698 16.58 -4.22 -1.13
CA GLU A 698 17.45 -3.31 -1.88
C GLU A 698 17.42 -3.67 -3.38
N GLN A 699 17.06 -2.70 -4.22
CA GLN A 699 17.44 -2.76 -5.62
C GLN A 699 18.96 -2.62 -5.68
N VAL A 700 19.66 -3.72 -5.95
CA VAL A 700 21.10 -3.69 -6.25
C VAL A 700 21.32 -2.65 -7.34
N SER A 701 22.01 -1.56 -6.98
CA SER A 701 22.43 -0.55 -7.93
C SER A 701 23.26 -1.25 -9.01
N ARG A 702 22.78 -1.20 -10.26
CA ARG A 702 23.61 -1.51 -11.43
C ARG A 702 24.64 -0.40 -11.53
N THR A 703 25.70 -0.47 -10.73
CA THR A 703 26.91 0.29 -10.97
C THR A 703 27.49 -0.18 -12.30
N SER A 704 27.42 0.70 -13.30
CA SER A 704 28.02 0.49 -14.60
C SER A 704 29.54 0.40 -14.48
N LYS A 705 30.09 -0.80 -14.29
CA LYS A 705 31.51 -1.07 -14.50
C LYS A 705 31.71 -1.82 -15.81
N GLY A 706 32.02 -1.02 -16.84
CA GLY A 706 33.02 -1.32 -17.86
C GLY A 706 32.72 -2.44 -18.84
N SER A 707 32.04 -2.10 -19.95
CA SER A 707 32.33 -2.77 -21.23
C SER A 707 33.02 -1.77 -22.16
N ARG A 708 34.33 -1.95 -22.35
CA ARG A 708 35.07 -1.35 -23.47
C ARG A 708 34.42 -1.81 -24.78
N ARG A 709 34.05 -0.86 -25.64
CA ARG A 709 33.94 -1.08 -27.09
C ARG A 709 34.61 0.06 -27.85
N PRO A 710 35.12 -0.21 -29.07
CA PRO A 710 36.19 0.56 -29.69
C PRO A 710 35.68 1.88 -30.28
N SER A 711 36.55 2.86 -30.23
CA SER A 711 36.44 4.16 -30.89
C SER A 711 36.10 4.05 -32.37
N LEU A 712 35.19 4.90 -32.85
CA LEU A 712 35.22 5.50 -34.19
C LEU A 712 34.27 6.73 -34.24
N GLY A 713 34.82 7.89 -34.59
CA GLY A 713 34.13 8.92 -35.39
C GLY A 713 33.34 10.03 -34.69
N ARG A 714 33.95 11.21 -34.62
CA ARG A 714 33.43 12.55 -34.26
C ARG A 714 32.08 12.96 -34.87
N GLY A 715 31.26 13.66 -34.08
CA GLY A 715 30.25 14.63 -34.53
C GLY A 715 29.53 15.32 -33.35
N LYS A 716 29.64 16.65 -33.23
CA LYS A 716 29.10 17.48 -32.13
C LYS A 716 27.61 17.81 -32.33
N ALA A 717 26.81 17.73 -31.27
CA ALA A 717 26.05 18.84 -30.63
C ALA A 717 24.63 18.51 -30.13
N LYS A 718 24.33 19.12 -28.97
CA LYS A 718 23.06 19.40 -28.25
C LYS A 718 22.56 18.34 -27.24
N GLY A 719 22.55 18.79 -25.98
CA GLY A 719 22.42 17.99 -24.78
C GLY A 719 20.98 17.83 -24.31
N THR A 720 20.71 16.60 -23.90
CA THR A 720 19.59 16.18 -23.05
C THR A 720 20.04 16.31 -21.59
N ARG A 721 19.22 16.96 -20.77
CA ARG A 721 19.44 17.15 -19.33
C ARG A 721 19.03 15.84 -18.64
N GLU A 722 19.97 15.17 -17.97
CA GLU A 722 19.69 13.97 -17.17
C GLU A 722 18.83 14.35 -15.95
N LEU A 723 17.78 13.56 -15.71
CA LEU A 723 16.92 13.62 -14.52
C LEU A 723 17.74 13.28 -13.25
N PRO A 724 17.49 13.93 -12.10
CA PRO A 724 18.13 13.53 -10.84
C PRO A 724 17.59 12.16 -10.40
N SER A 725 18.50 11.27 -10.03
CA SER A 725 18.18 9.93 -9.51
C SER A 725 17.57 10.03 -8.10
N PRO A 726 16.60 9.17 -7.74
CA PRO A 726 16.20 8.97 -6.34
C PRO A 726 17.43 8.62 -5.49
N LEU A 727 17.49 9.13 -4.26
CA LEU A 727 18.55 8.79 -3.30
C LEU A 727 18.67 7.26 -3.18
N SER A 728 19.88 6.73 -3.35
CA SER A 728 20.11 5.28 -3.21
C SER A 728 20.06 4.86 -1.75
N ILE A 729 19.69 3.61 -1.49
CA ILE A 729 19.65 3.03 -0.14
C ILE A 729 21.04 3.12 0.53
N GLU A 730 22.12 2.97 -0.23
CA GLU A 730 23.51 3.23 0.22
C GLU A 730 23.72 4.67 0.76
N GLN A 731 23.03 5.68 0.22
CA GLN A 731 23.13 7.06 0.69
C GLN A 731 22.34 7.29 1.99
N ALA A 732 21.22 6.59 2.19
CA ALA A 732 20.47 6.60 3.44
C ALA A 732 21.21 5.85 4.56
N GLU A 733 21.78 4.68 4.25
CA GLU A 733 22.57 3.89 5.19
C GLU A 733 23.89 4.57 5.58
N ALA A 734 24.62 5.18 4.63
CA ALA A 734 25.85 5.92 4.93
C ALA A 734 25.59 7.17 5.80
N LYS A 735 24.38 7.73 5.75
CA LYS A 735 23.97 8.87 6.57
C LYS A 735 23.56 8.43 7.98
N LEU A 736 22.83 7.32 8.11
CA LEU A 736 22.52 6.67 9.38
C LEU A 736 23.78 6.21 10.12
N GLU A 737 24.77 5.65 9.41
CA GLU A 737 26.02 5.19 10.01
C GLU A 737 26.92 6.35 10.45
N ARG A 738 26.91 7.47 9.72
CA ARG A 738 27.56 8.75 10.14
C ARG A 738 26.90 9.37 11.37
N LEU A 739 25.59 9.23 11.52
CA LEU A 739 24.84 9.69 12.69
C LEU A 739 25.09 8.79 13.91
N ARG A 740 25.26 7.47 13.71
CA ARG A 740 25.63 6.50 14.76
C ARG A 740 27.07 6.69 15.27
N THR A 741 28.02 6.98 14.38
CA THR A 741 29.42 7.24 14.78
C THR A 741 29.59 8.57 15.50
N LYS A 742 28.81 9.61 15.15
CA LYS A 742 28.83 10.90 15.87
C LYS A 742 28.27 10.82 17.30
N ARG A 743 27.39 9.85 17.60
CA ARG A 743 26.86 9.64 18.96
C ARG A 743 27.82 8.86 19.88
N LYS A 744 28.88 8.25 19.33
CA LYS A 744 29.94 7.57 20.10
C LYS A 744 31.21 8.41 20.30
N ALA A 745 31.30 9.61 19.71
CA ALA A 745 32.48 10.46 19.73
C ALA A 745 32.22 11.87 20.30
N GLY A 746 31.34 11.95 21.31
CA GLY A 746 31.16 13.16 22.12
C GLY A 746 31.73 12.97 23.52
N GLU A 747 33.07 13.02 23.61
CA GLU A 747 33.77 13.91 24.54
C GLU A 747 34.08 15.20 23.78
#